data_AF-A0A954WP37-F1
#
_entry.id   AF-A0A954WP37-F1
#
_cell.length_a   1.000
_cell.length_b   1.000
_cell.length_c   1.000
_cell.angle_alpha   90.00
_cell.angle_beta   90.00
_cell.angle_gamma   90.00
#
_symmetry.space_group_name_H-M   'P 1'
#
loop_
_entity.id
_entity.type
_entity.pdbx_description
1 polymer ?
#
loop_
_entity_poly.entity_id
_entity_poly.type
_entity_poly.pdbx_seq_one_letter_code
_entity_poly.pdbx_strand_id
1 'polypeptide(L)'
;DLFLLLVFTVAVCRIWSIPIGVVALLAFGLSYHEPGAPRFAWLFLLFPVALLKAVPEGKAKSVITVWKFVAVGLLALILVPFIATQIQSTIYPQLERPGVKYVHGNLFTALSGSTHRFDSVSSRMAGAEAAADTAVREARFKTSNLAYDPQARIQTGPAQPTWSWNVVRCFWNGPVTATQTIRPILISMQMHRLLTIVRVSLLLCLAALIIRPRKISLRPVKTVAAAIVALCMVGQPDQVAADEFPSEQMLKTLRERMLRAPDVFPNAAEIPAVNLVVEDTRVTMTAEVHTATEVAVPMPGELPVWSPVSVTVGNEPAQYVCRKDNFLWVALPKGVHLVKVESLLPDVAEWAWTFHLKPHAVTVTAPGWSVTGIGQNGVPQEQLLFSRQREATEEAAYDQKDFSSILAVDRHLEIGLIWQVRTVVTRLSSNKKAVSLKVPLLPSESVLTPNVEVDNGVVEVSLAAGQEEYSWLSELPRGNDVQLQTRATDTWVERWHLVTSPVWNVSRSGLEPVFESQETALIPVWHPWPGETATLSFSKPQAVSGDTMTVKRVDHTVTLGPRQRETSLELELECSIGSDFRVDISPDAAISSIVHDERPIPVRRDGRSVLIPVRPGQQKIHIRWTSNELLTTSATSGEISLPVEASNSTTVVHVPESRWILWTNGPLRGPAVRFWIILVLAVLIAIVLGSFKISPLRRFEWVLLAIGLTQVHLTAAFVVVAWLFVVARRGSTDVDNIKPWRFNLRQIGIVFLTVIALGVFVVIVGAGLLGNPDMFIVGNRSYRHYLNWFQPRIGTDLPVATVVSISVWYYRLLMLFWALWLAASLIRWLKWGWEQFSHGGTWKRFKPVIIEAAAVAAEPNA
;
A
#
# COMPACT_ATOMS: atom_id res chain seq x y z
N ASP A 1 23.11 -11.47 24.64
CA ASP A 1 23.10 -12.71 23.80
C ASP A 1 24.41 -13.50 23.87
N LEU A 2 25.54 -12.93 23.44
CA LEU A 2 26.83 -13.63 23.39
C LEU A 2 27.32 -14.18 24.75
N PHE A 3 27.05 -13.45 25.84
CA PHE A 3 27.33 -13.90 27.21
C PHE A 3 26.62 -15.21 27.57
N LEU A 4 25.31 -15.33 27.26
CA LEU A 4 24.52 -16.53 27.60
C LEU A 4 25.00 -17.76 26.83
N LEU A 5 25.33 -17.57 25.55
CA LEU A 5 25.93 -18.61 24.70
C LEU A 5 27.25 -19.11 25.31
N LEU A 6 28.15 -18.21 25.70
CA LEU A 6 29.43 -18.57 26.31
C LEU A 6 29.26 -19.32 27.64
N VAL A 7 28.40 -18.83 28.54
CA VAL A 7 28.14 -19.48 29.84
C VAL A 7 27.58 -20.89 29.64
N PHE A 8 26.63 -21.05 28.72
CA PHE A 8 26.05 -22.35 28.38
C PHE A 8 27.13 -23.32 27.85
N THR A 9 27.94 -22.88 26.88
CA THR A 9 29.02 -23.68 26.30
C THR A 9 30.06 -24.10 27.35
N VAL A 10 30.53 -23.17 28.19
CA VAL A 10 31.53 -23.45 29.23
C VAL A 10 30.99 -24.44 30.26
N ALA A 11 29.72 -24.29 30.67
CA ALA A 11 29.08 -25.22 31.59
C ALA A 11 29.02 -26.65 31.01
N VAL A 12 28.64 -26.79 29.74
CA VAL A 12 28.61 -28.09 29.04
C VAL A 12 30.02 -28.70 28.93
N CYS A 13 31.04 -27.91 28.60
CA CYS A 13 32.45 -28.34 28.58
C CYS A 13 32.90 -28.92 29.92
N ARG A 14 32.62 -28.20 31.02
CA ARG A 14 32.99 -28.60 32.39
C ARG A 14 32.24 -29.83 32.87
N ILE A 15 30.96 -29.96 32.51
CA ILE A 15 30.12 -31.07 32.97
C ILE A 15 30.50 -32.35 32.21
N TRP A 16 30.70 -32.34 30.90
CA TRP A 16 30.97 -33.58 30.14
C TRP A 16 32.35 -33.63 29.50
N SER A 17 32.59 -32.84 28.45
CA SER A 17 33.85 -32.80 27.72
C SER A 17 33.89 -31.63 26.72
N ILE A 18 35.09 -31.24 26.28
CA ILE A 18 35.29 -30.18 25.28
C ILE A 18 34.53 -30.45 23.97
N PRO A 19 34.53 -31.66 23.37
CA PRO A 19 33.83 -31.90 22.12
C PRO A 19 32.31 -31.69 22.22
N ILE A 20 31.70 -32.05 23.36
CA ILE A 20 30.26 -31.84 23.59
C ILE A 20 29.98 -30.33 23.76
N GLY A 21 30.90 -29.59 24.36
CA GLY A 21 30.81 -28.13 24.43
C GLY A 21 30.89 -27.45 23.07
N VAL A 22 31.71 -27.94 22.13
CA VAL A 22 31.74 -27.42 20.75
C VAL A 22 30.41 -27.67 20.05
N VAL A 23 29.82 -28.87 20.20
CA VAL A 23 28.47 -29.15 19.67
C VAL A 23 27.43 -28.21 20.30
N ALA A 24 27.53 -27.92 21.60
CA ALA A 24 26.65 -26.98 22.29
C ALA A 24 26.80 -25.54 21.78
N LEU A 25 28.03 -25.07 21.54
CA LEU A 25 28.30 -23.76 20.96
C LEU A 25 27.64 -23.61 19.58
N LEU A 26 27.86 -24.59 18.70
CA LEU A 26 27.31 -24.55 17.34
C LEU A 26 25.79 -24.70 17.34
N ALA A 27 25.23 -25.66 18.10
CA ALA A 27 23.79 -25.90 18.17
C ALA A 27 23.05 -24.69 18.75
N PHE A 28 23.54 -24.14 19.87
CA PHE A 28 22.91 -23.01 20.54
C PHE A 28 23.11 -21.73 19.73
N GLY A 29 24.31 -21.48 19.20
CA GLY A 29 24.61 -20.30 18.38
C GLY A 29 23.76 -20.23 17.11
N LEU A 30 23.67 -21.34 16.36
CA LEU A 30 22.91 -21.36 15.10
C LEU A 30 21.39 -21.26 15.30
N SER A 31 20.89 -21.65 16.47
CA SER A 31 19.46 -21.59 16.81
C SER A 31 19.08 -20.38 17.65
N TYR A 32 20.03 -19.63 18.19
CA TYR A 32 19.76 -18.59 19.19
C TYR A 32 18.77 -17.55 18.69
N HIS A 33 18.99 -16.99 17.50
CA HIS A 33 18.17 -15.92 16.94
C HIS A 33 16.88 -16.41 16.28
N GLU A 34 16.64 -17.72 16.23
CA GLU A 34 15.40 -18.26 15.68
C GLU A 34 14.23 -18.06 16.66
N PRO A 35 13.05 -17.67 16.15
CA PRO A 35 11.86 -17.52 16.98
C PRO A 35 11.44 -18.88 17.56
N GLY A 36 11.15 -18.91 18.86
CA GLY A 36 10.73 -20.13 19.56
C GLY A 36 11.85 -21.12 19.91
N ALA A 37 13.13 -20.74 19.72
CA ALA A 37 14.25 -21.59 20.12
C ALA A 37 14.22 -21.89 21.64
N PRO A 38 14.55 -23.13 22.08
CA PRO A 38 14.50 -23.55 23.49
C PRO A 38 15.63 -22.96 24.37
N ARG A 39 15.89 -21.65 24.27
CA ARG A 39 17.03 -20.94 24.89
C ARG A 39 17.20 -21.28 26.37
N PHE A 40 16.13 -21.10 27.16
CA PHE A 40 16.17 -21.27 28.61
C PHE A 40 15.95 -22.72 29.06
N ALA A 41 15.29 -23.54 28.25
CA ALA A 41 15.04 -24.94 28.59
C ALA A 41 16.35 -25.74 28.68
N TRP A 42 17.33 -25.41 27.82
CA TRP A 42 18.68 -25.97 27.89
C TRP A 42 19.38 -25.64 29.22
N LEU A 43 19.32 -24.37 29.66
CA LEU A 43 19.90 -23.93 30.93
C LEU A 43 19.21 -24.59 32.13
N PHE A 44 17.87 -24.62 32.10
CA PHE A 44 17.08 -25.27 33.16
C PHE A 44 17.41 -26.76 33.31
N LEU A 45 17.73 -27.46 32.20
CA LEU A 45 18.17 -28.85 32.23
C LEU A 45 19.61 -29.04 32.76
N LEU A 46 20.49 -28.06 32.58
CA LEU A 46 21.89 -28.17 33.05
C LEU A 46 21.99 -28.21 34.57
N PHE A 47 21.16 -27.45 35.30
CA PHE A 47 21.20 -27.40 36.77
C PHE A 47 21.04 -28.77 37.44
N PRO A 48 19.95 -29.54 37.23
CA PRO A 48 19.80 -30.84 37.85
C PRO A 48 20.86 -31.84 37.37
N VAL A 49 21.34 -31.73 36.12
CA VAL A 49 22.39 -32.59 35.59
C VAL A 49 23.74 -32.34 36.28
N ALA A 50 24.08 -31.07 36.56
CA ALA A 50 25.28 -30.72 37.30
C ALA A 50 25.18 -31.16 38.77
N LEU A 51 24.04 -30.89 39.43
CA LEU A 51 23.79 -31.27 40.82
C LEU A 51 23.85 -32.79 41.05
N LEU A 52 23.34 -33.59 40.11
CA LEU A 52 23.40 -35.06 40.20
C LEU A 52 24.82 -35.63 40.20
N LYS A 53 25.83 -34.85 39.78
CA LYS A 53 27.25 -35.26 39.86
C LYS A 53 27.89 -34.98 41.21
N ALA A 54 27.34 -34.04 41.98
CA ALA A 54 27.92 -33.60 43.26
C ALA A 54 27.18 -34.16 44.49
N VAL A 55 25.90 -34.54 44.36
CA VAL A 55 25.04 -34.92 45.49
C VAL A 55 25.17 -36.43 45.81
N PRO A 56 25.42 -36.82 47.07
CA PRO A 56 25.51 -38.21 47.51
C PRO A 56 24.15 -38.95 47.48
N GLU A 57 24.16 -40.27 47.66
CA GLU A 57 22.95 -41.09 47.60
C GLU A 57 21.98 -40.78 48.75
N GLY A 58 20.70 -40.53 48.43
CA GLY A 58 19.67 -40.18 49.42
C GLY A 58 18.42 -39.53 48.82
N LYS A 59 17.52 -39.02 49.68
CA LYS A 59 16.25 -38.37 49.28
C LYS A 59 16.48 -37.16 48.35
N ALA A 60 17.55 -36.40 48.57
CA ALA A 60 17.91 -35.25 47.73
C ALA A 60 18.22 -35.66 46.28
N LYS A 61 18.97 -36.75 46.05
CA LYS A 61 19.25 -37.31 44.73
C LYS A 61 17.95 -37.73 44.02
N SER A 62 16.97 -38.26 44.76
CA SER A 62 15.64 -38.60 44.22
C SER A 62 14.88 -37.37 43.73
N VAL A 63 14.84 -36.28 44.52
CA VAL A 63 14.21 -35.01 44.14
C VAL A 63 14.87 -34.41 42.90
N ILE A 64 16.21 -34.37 42.84
CA ILE A 64 16.93 -33.83 41.68
C ILE A 64 16.73 -34.72 40.44
N THR A 65 16.58 -36.03 40.63
CA THR A 65 16.25 -36.95 39.52
C THR A 65 14.85 -36.67 38.96
N VAL A 66 13.86 -36.42 39.82
CA VAL A 66 12.52 -35.98 39.39
C VAL A 66 12.62 -34.64 38.65
N TRP A 67 13.37 -33.67 39.18
CA TRP A 67 13.60 -32.39 38.52
C TRP A 67 14.24 -32.56 37.13
N LYS A 68 15.25 -33.44 36.98
CA LYS A 68 15.82 -33.77 35.67
C LYS A 68 14.75 -34.25 34.69
N PHE A 69 13.88 -35.17 35.08
CA PHE A 69 12.82 -35.68 34.19
C PHE A 69 11.80 -34.60 33.84
N VAL A 70 11.45 -33.71 34.78
CA VAL A 70 10.60 -32.55 34.51
C VAL A 70 11.28 -31.60 33.51
N ALA A 71 12.57 -31.32 33.69
CA ALA A 71 13.34 -30.47 32.79
C ALA A 71 13.48 -31.07 31.39
N VAL A 72 13.68 -32.40 31.27
CA VAL A 72 13.67 -33.10 29.98
C VAL A 72 12.29 -33.03 29.33
N GLY A 73 11.22 -33.22 30.09
CA GLY A 73 9.85 -33.08 29.60
C GLY A 73 9.56 -31.68 29.08
N LEU A 74 9.96 -30.65 29.82
CA LEU A 74 9.86 -29.24 29.42
C LEU A 74 10.68 -28.95 28.16
N LEU A 75 11.91 -29.45 28.09
CA LEU A 75 12.75 -29.31 26.91
C LEU A 75 12.10 -29.97 25.70
N ALA A 76 11.57 -31.19 25.83
CA ALA A 76 10.88 -31.87 24.75
C ALA A 76 9.63 -31.11 24.29
N LEU A 77 8.85 -30.57 25.23
CA LEU A 77 7.65 -29.76 24.95
C LEU A 77 7.95 -28.51 24.10
N ILE A 78 9.14 -27.93 24.24
CA ILE A 78 9.54 -26.73 23.48
C ILE A 78 10.34 -27.10 22.23
N LEU A 79 11.26 -28.07 22.33
CA LEU A 79 12.16 -28.48 21.26
C LEU A 79 11.42 -29.19 20.12
N VAL A 80 10.41 -30.02 20.41
CA VAL A 80 9.67 -30.75 19.37
C VAL A 80 8.88 -29.79 18.46
N PRO A 81 8.06 -28.85 18.98
CA PRO A 81 7.42 -27.84 18.14
C PRO A 81 8.42 -26.97 17.40
N PHE A 82 9.53 -26.58 18.03
CA PHE A 82 10.59 -25.83 17.37
C PHE A 82 11.17 -26.58 16.17
N ILE A 83 11.60 -27.84 16.36
CA ILE A 83 12.11 -28.67 15.26
C ILE A 83 11.06 -28.84 14.17
N ALA A 84 9.79 -29.05 14.53
CA ALA A 84 8.71 -29.16 13.55
C ALA A 84 8.58 -27.88 12.71
N THR A 85 8.68 -26.69 13.33
CA THR A 85 8.66 -25.41 12.59
C THR A 85 9.87 -25.22 11.68
N GLN A 86 11.06 -25.68 12.09
CA GLN A 86 12.30 -25.60 11.31
C GLN A 86 12.29 -26.58 10.12
N ILE A 87 11.79 -27.81 10.32
CA ILE A 87 11.56 -28.75 9.22
C ILE A 87 10.50 -28.19 8.26
N GLN A 88 9.45 -27.56 8.80
CA GLN A 88 8.43 -26.91 7.99
C GLN A 88 9.00 -25.76 7.14
N SER A 89 9.86 -24.90 7.68
CA SER A 89 10.48 -23.83 6.87
C SER A 89 11.43 -24.38 5.80
N THR A 90 12.03 -25.55 6.04
CA THR A 90 12.89 -26.21 5.05
C THR A 90 12.08 -26.73 3.85
N ILE A 91 10.97 -27.42 4.11
CA ILE A 91 10.14 -28.05 3.08
C ILE A 91 9.20 -27.03 2.44
N TYR A 92 8.57 -26.19 3.26
CA TYR A 92 7.56 -25.20 2.87
C TYR A 92 7.95 -23.80 3.37
N PRO A 93 8.97 -23.16 2.78
CA PRO A 93 9.40 -21.81 3.17
C PRO A 93 8.28 -20.77 3.05
N GLN A 94 7.32 -20.98 2.14
CA GLN A 94 6.14 -20.13 1.96
C GLN A 94 5.20 -20.09 3.17
N LEU A 95 5.37 -20.98 4.15
CA LEU A 95 4.60 -20.99 5.40
C LEU A 95 5.27 -20.22 6.55
N GLU A 96 6.34 -19.47 6.27
CA GLU A 96 6.90 -18.53 7.25
C GLU A 96 5.78 -17.61 7.78
N ARG A 97 5.75 -17.39 9.09
CA ARG A 97 4.71 -16.58 9.72
C ARG A 97 4.97 -15.10 9.43
N PRO A 98 4.03 -14.36 8.83
CA PRO A 98 4.16 -12.92 8.68
C PRO A 98 4.04 -12.21 10.03
N GLY A 99 4.71 -11.08 10.17
CA GLY A 99 4.61 -10.22 11.36
C GLY A 99 5.42 -10.74 12.56
N VAL A 100 6.39 -11.63 12.33
CA VAL A 100 7.37 -11.99 13.36
C VAL A 100 8.19 -10.75 13.69
N LYS A 101 7.90 -10.16 14.85
CA LYS A 101 8.72 -9.08 15.39
C LYS A 101 10.03 -9.69 15.89
N TYR A 102 11.12 -9.44 15.18
CA TYR A 102 12.47 -9.66 15.68
C TYR A 102 12.76 -8.60 16.74
N VAL A 103 12.14 -8.73 17.92
CA VAL A 103 12.31 -7.79 19.02
C VAL A 103 13.74 -7.94 19.55
N HIS A 104 14.57 -6.93 19.32
CA HIS A 104 15.84 -6.71 19.99
C HIS A 104 15.59 -6.22 21.43
N GLY A 105 15.00 -7.08 22.26
CA GLY A 105 14.75 -6.80 23.66
C GLY A 105 15.69 -7.63 24.53
N ASN A 106 16.53 -6.96 25.33
CA ASN A 106 17.26 -7.62 26.42
C ASN A 106 16.27 -8.23 27.43
N LEU A 107 16.74 -9.21 28.23
CA LEU A 107 16.01 -9.93 29.29
C LEU A 107 15.08 -9.03 30.14
N PHE A 108 15.54 -7.81 30.45
CA PHE A 108 14.77 -6.82 31.20
C PHE A 108 13.58 -6.25 30.43
N THR A 109 13.75 -5.88 29.16
CA THR A 109 12.68 -5.34 28.30
C THR A 109 11.47 -6.28 28.17
N ALA A 110 11.69 -7.60 28.17
CA ALA A 110 10.62 -8.60 28.13
C ALA A 110 9.85 -8.73 29.47
N LEU A 111 10.52 -8.47 30.59
CA LEU A 111 9.93 -8.44 31.93
C LEU A 111 9.29 -7.09 32.26
N SER A 112 9.79 -6.00 31.67
CA SER A 112 9.37 -4.62 31.96
C SER A 112 8.15 -4.15 31.17
N GLY A 113 7.57 -4.98 30.28
CA GLY A 113 6.31 -4.65 29.60
C GLY A 113 6.31 -3.31 28.85
N SER A 114 7.47 -2.79 28.42
CA SER A 114 7.53 -1.50 27.74
C SER A 114 7.13 -1.65 26.28
N THR A 115 5.82 -1.64 26.04
CA THR A 115 5.27 -1.28 24.74
C THR A 115 5.66 0.17 24.44
N HIS A 116 6.72 0.38 23.67
CA HIS A 116 6.90 1.64 22.95
C HIS A 116 5.73 1.78 21.96
N ARG A 117 4.70 2.50 22.40
CA ARG A 117 3.61 3.03 21.56
C ARG A 117 4.03 4.41 21.06
N PHE A 118 4.77 4.42 19.97
CA PHE A 118 4.93 5.53 19.02
C PHE A 118 4.88 4.80 17.65
N ASP A 119 4.00 5.03 16.68
CA ASP A 119 3.11 6.12 16.32
C ASP A 119 1.84 5.50 15.72
N SER A 120 0.66 6.06 15.98
CA SER A 120 -0.56 5.68 15.22
C SER A 120 -1.56 6.82 15.00
N VAL A 121 -1.19 8.06 15.33
CA VAL A 121 -2.05 9.23 15.11
C VAL A 121 -1.57 10.05 13.90
N SER A 122 -0.27 10.04 13.58
CA SER A 122 0.30 10.78 12.44
C SER A 122 0.01 10.13 11.07
N SER A 123 -0.10 8.80 10.98
CA SER A 123 -0.20 8.09 9.69
C SER A 123 -1.58 8.10 9.03
N ARG A 124 -2.63 8.49 9.75
CA ARG A 124 -4.00 8.57 9.19
C ARG A 124 -4.33 9.93 8.56
N MET A 125 -3.59 10.99 8.91
CA MET A 125 -3.75 12.30 8.25
C MET A 125 -2.91 12.37 6.97
N ALA A 126 -1.68 11.86 6.96
CA ALA A 126 -0.79 11.88 5.80
C ALA A 126 -1.29 11.05 4.58
N GLY A 127 -2.04 9.97 4.81
CA GLY A 127 -2.58 9.11 3.74
C GLY A 127 -3.80 9.70 3.02
N ALA A 128 -4.54 10.59 3.68
CA ALA A 128 -5.69 11.27 3.06
C ALA A 128 -5.25 12.48 2.21
N GLU A 129 -4.13 13.08 2.58
CA GLU A 129 -3.53 14.24 1.91
C GLU A 129 -2.82 13.88 0.59
N ALA A 130 -2.01 12.81 0.57
CA ALA A 130 -1.30 12.35 -0.63
C ALA A 130 -2.24 11.86 -1.76
N ALA A 131 -3.41 11.33 -1.42
CA ALA A 131 -4.40 10.87 -2.38
C ALA A 131 -5.12 12.03 -3.08
N ALA A 132 -5.34 13.15 -2.39
CA ALA A 132 -5.96 14.35 -2.94
C ALA A 132 -5.00 15.14 -3.85
N ASP A 133 -3.73 15.14 -3.50
CA ASP A 133 -2.64 15.79 -4.22
C ASP A 133 -2.44 15.20 -5.63
N THR A 134 -2.40 13.88 -5.73
CA THR A 134 -2.19 13.17 -7.00
C THR A 134 -3.28 13.53 -8.03
N ALA A 135 -4.53 13.69 -7.58
CA ALA A 135 -5.67 14.09 -8.41
C ALA A 135 -5.61 15.55 -8.91
N VAL A 136 -4.91 16.45 -8.19
CA VAL A 136 -4.76 17.86 -8.59
C VAL A 136 -3.71 18.04 -9.68
N ARG A 137 -2.63 17.25 -9.60
CA ARG A 137 -1.52 17.21 -10.57
C ARG A 137 -2.00 16.68 -11.92
N GLU A 138 -2.82 15.63 -11.92
CA GLU A 138 -3.51 15.12 -13.13
C GLU A 138 -4.48 16.13 -13.76
N ALA A 139 -5.09 17.00 -12.95
CA ALA A 139 -6.05 17.99 -13.44
C ALA A 139 -5.42 19.26 -14.07
N ARG A 140 -4.16 19.61 -13.77
CA ARG A 140 -3.46 20.77 -14.39
C ARG A 140 -2.76 20.42 -15.71
N PHE A 141 -2.30 19.18 -15.89
CA PHE A 141 -1.90 18.65 -17.21
C PHE A 141 -3.10 18.40 -18.14
N LYS A 142 -4.32 18.74 -17.72
CA LYS A 142 -5.52 18.69 -18.56
C LYS A 142 -5.87 20.01 -19.26
N THR A 143 -5.12 21.09 -19.04
CA THR A 143 -5.17 22.24 -19.97
C THR A 143 -4.50 21.78 -21.27
N SER A 144 -5.23 21.70 -22.38
CA SER A 144 -4.79 21.05 -23.62
C SER A 144 -3.39 21.49 -24.08
N ASN A 145 -3.01 22.75 -23.81
CA ASN A 145 -1.72 23.29 -24.22
C ASN A 145 -0.52 22.77 -23.42
N LEU A 146 -0.68 22.50 -22.12
CA LEU A 146 0.40 21.99 -21.26
C LEU A 146 0.35 20.46 -21.06
N ALA A 147 -0.68 19.81 -21.61
CA ALA A 147 -0.86 18.37 -21.57
C ALA A 147 0.26 17.60 -22.28
N TYR A 148 0.36 16.31 -21.95
CA TYR A 148 1.15 15.39 -22.76
C TYR A 148 0.59 15.31 -24.17
N ASP A 149 1.48 15.27 -25.15
CA ASP A 149 1.12 14.99 -26.53
C ASP A 149 0.43 13.60 -26.60
N PRO A 150 -0.82 13.48 -27.07
CA PRO A 150 -1.53 12.20 -27.18
C PRO A 150 -0.83 11.20 -28.12
N GLN A 151 0.04 11.67 -29.01
CA GLN A 151 0.87 10.83 -29.88
C GLN A 151 2.19 10.42 -29.21
N ALA A 152 2.52 10.96 -28.03
CA ALA A 152 3.72 10.59 -27.31
C ALA A 152 3.62 9.16 -26.78
N ARG A 153 4.66 8.37 -27.08
CA ARG A 153 4.81 7.01 -26.55
C ARG A 153 5.31 7.08 -25.11
N ILE A 154 4.39 7.25 -24.17
CA ILE A 154 4.72 7.29 -22.75
C ILE A 154 4.89 5.86 -22.24
N GLN A 155 5.97 5.62 -21.50
CA GLN A 155 6.17 4.34 -20.85
C GLN A 155 5.22 4.21 -19.65
N THR A 156 4.49 3.09 -19.56
CA THR A 156 3.59 2.81 -18.43
C THR A 156 4.33 2.32 -17.19
N GLY A 157 5.63 2.04 -17.32
CA GLY A 157 6.51 1.60 -16.25
C GLY A 157 6.23 0.17 -15.78
N PRO A 158 7.11 -0.42 -14.94
CA PRO A 158 6.91 -1.76 -14.43
C PRO A 158 5.73 -1.79 -13.45
N ALA A 159 4.98 -2.88 -13.50
CA ALA A 159 3.85 -3.08 -12.62
C ALA A 159 4.29 -3.18 -11.14
N GLN A 160 3.67 -2.41 -10.25
CA GLN A 160 4.03 -2.40 -8.82
C GLN A 160 3.37 -3.59 -8.08
N PRO A 161 4.15 -4.38 -7.31
CA PRO A 161 3.58 -5.41 -6.45
C PRO A 161 2.86 -4.80 -5.23
N THR A 162 1.66 -5.28 -4.92
CA THR A 162 0.81 -4.79 -3.81
C THR A 162 0.97 -5.59 -2.51
N TRP A 163 1.82 -6.62 -2.50
CA TRP A 163 1.99 -7.49 -1.32
C TRP A 163 2.83 -6.84 -0.21
N SER A 164 2.53 -7.22 1.03
CA SER A 164 3.34 -6.90 2.21
C SER A 164 3.72 -8.18 2.97
N TRP A 165 4.78 -8.12 3.79
CA TRP A 165 5.27 -9.23 4.60
C TRP A 165 5.94 -8.76 5.89
N ASN A 166 7.13 -9.29 6.20
CA ASN A 166 7.91 -8.92 7.37
C ASN A 166 8.53 -7.53 7.17
N VAL A 167 8.34 -6.67 8.17
CA VAL A 167 8.93 -5.34 8.23
C VAL A 167 10.06 -5.37 9.25
N VAL A 168 11.29 -5.14 8.78
CA VAL A 168 12.45 -4.96 9.64
C VAL A 168 12.63 -3.46 9.87
N ARG A 169 12.49 -3.03 11.13
CA ARG A 169 12.73 -1.65 11.52
C ARG A 169 14.13 -1.55 12.12
N CYS A 170 14.97 -0.74 11.51
CA CYS A 170 16.28 -0.39 12.04
C CYS A 170 16.15 0.88 12.88
N PHE A 171 16.78 0.88 14.06
CA PHE A 171 16.80 2.01 14.96
C PHE A 171 18.26 2.37 15.24
N TRP A 172 18.57 3.67 15.25
CA TRP A 172 19.89 4.20 15.57
C TRP A 172 19.80 5.09 16.78
N ASN A 173 20.79 4.99 17.65
CA ASN A 173 20.94 5.90 18.78
C ASN A 173 21.88 7.04 18.35
N GLY A 174 21.32 8.17 17.91
CA GLY A 174 22.08 9.35 17.49
C GLY A 174 21.97 9.67 15.99
N PRO A 175 22.57 10.79 15.53
CA PRO A 175 22.52 11.22 14.14
C PRO A 175 23.31 10.28 13.21
N VAL A 176 22.75 10.02 12.02
CA VAL A 176 23.34 9.19 10.96
C VAL A 176 24.00 10.12 9.92
N THR A 177 25.29 9.93 9.66
CA THR A 177 26.03 10.69 8.63
C THR A 177 25.82 10.07 7.25
N ALA A 178 25.92 10.86 6.17
CA ALA A 178 25.78 10.39 4.79
C ALA A 178 26.77 9.26 4.39
N THR A 179 27.87 9.11 5.13
CA THR A 179 28.88 8.05 4.92
C THR A 179 28.51 6.70 5.52
N GLN A 180 27.50 6.64 6.40
CA GLN A 180 27.08 5.39 7.03
C GLN A 180 26.19 4.60 6.08
N THR A 181 26.59 3.37 5.78
CA THR A 181 25.86 2.47 4.87
C THR A 181 25.35 1.25 5.61
N ILE A 182 24.16 0.79 5.21
CA ILE A 182 23.55 -0.45 5.72
C ILE A 182 23.52 -1.43 4.56
N ARG A 183 24.10 -2.61 4.75
CA ARG A 183 24.10 -3.66 3.72
C ARG A 183 23.34 -4.89 4.23
N PRO A 184 22.11 -5.14 3.74
CA PRO A 184 21.43 -6.40 4.03
C PRO A 184 22.16 -7.55 3.32
N ILE A 185 22.38 -8.65 4.04
CA ILE A 185 22.91 -9.90 3.46
C ILE A 185 21.73 -10.84 3.27
N LEU A 186 21.40 -11.14 2.01
CA LEU A 186 20.35 -12.08 1.65
C LEU A 186 20.97 -13.46 1.41
N ILE A 187 20.44 -14.48 2.09
CA ILE A 187 20.82 -15.88 1.86
C ILE A 187 19.79 -16.54 0.94
N SER A 188 20.26 -17.39 0.03
CA SER A 188 19.38 -18.15 -0.85
C SER A 188 18.52 -19.16 -0.06
N MET A 189 17.39 -19.58 -0.63
CA MET A 189 16.54 -20.61 -0.01
C MET A 189 17.28 -21.93 0.24
N GLN A 190 18.18 -22.33 -0.66
CA GLN A 190 18.95 -23.58 -0.50
C GLN A 190 19.95 -23.47 0.65
N MET A 191 20.59 -22.31 0.77
CA MET A 191 21.50 -22.02 1.88
C MET A 191 20.76 -22.02 3.22
N HIS A 192 19.58 -21.40 3.28
CA HIS A 192 18.72 -21.44 4.47
C HIS A 192 18.29 -22.88 4.82
N ARG A 193 17.90 -23.69 3.83
CA ARG A 193 17.56 -25.12 4.03
C ARG A 193 18.73 -25.91 4.62
N LEU A 194 19.92 -25.75 4.06
CA LEU A 194 21.13 -26.42 4.54
C LEU A 194 21.44 -26.02 5.98
N LEU A 195 21.45 -24.71 6.28
CA LEU A 195 21.65 -24.21 7.65
C LEU A 195 20.62 -24.77 8.62
N THR A 196 19.36 -24.87 8.20
CA THR A 196 18.26 -25.39 9.04
C THR A 196 18.41 -26.89 9.31
N ILE A 197 18.79 -27.68 8.31
CA ILE A 197 19.09 -29.12 8.49
C ILE A 197 20.26 -29.30 9.48
N VAL A 198 21.33 -28.50 9.31
CA VAL A 198 22.48 -28.52 10.24
C VAL A 198 22.04 -28.13 11.65
N ARG A 199 21.21 -27.08 11.80
CA ARG A 199 20.64 -26.64 13.08
C ARG A 199 19.89 -27.76 13.80
N VAL A 200 18.92 -28.37 13.12
CA VAL A 200 18.06 -29.41 13.69
C VAL A 200 18.90 -30.63 14.06
N SER A 201 19.84 -31.03 13.20
CA SER A 201 20.74 -32.16 13.44
C SER A 201 21.62 -31.91 14.68
N LEU A 202 22.18 -30.71 14.81
CA LEU A 202 23.00 -30.33 15.96
C LEU A 202 22.19 -30.28 17.26
N LEU A 203 20.95 -29.77 17.24
CA LEU A 203 20.08 -29.73 18.42
C LEU A 203 19.62 -31.13 18.87
N LEU A 204 19.28 -32.01 17.92
CA LEU A 204 18.95 -33.40 18.22
C LEU A 204 20.17 -34.16 18.76
N CYS A 205 21.35 -33.92 18.18
CA CYS A 205 22.61 -34.47 18.67
C CYS A 205 22.90 -34.01 20.10
N LEU A 206 22.76 -32.71 20.37
CA LEU A 206 22.94 -32.14 21.71
C LEU A 206 21.94 -32.74 22.72
N ALA A 207 20.66 -32.85 22.37
CA ALA A 207 19.64 -33.48 23.21
C ALA A 207 20.01 -34.93 23.55
N ALA A 208 20.41 -35.71 22.54
CA ALA A 208 20.80 -37.10 22.71
C ALA A 208 22.02 -37.25 23.63
N LEU A 209 23.02 -36.38 23.48
CA LEU A 209 24.25 -36.41 24.28
C LEU A 209 24.02 -36.04 25.75
N ILE A 210 23.15 -35.06 26.02
CA ILE A 210 22.82 -34.64 27.38
C ILE A 210 21.98 -35.71 28.10
N ILE A 211 21.06 -36.37 27.40
CA ILE A 211 20.15 -37.38 27.99
C ILE A 211 20.87 -38.72 28.20
N ARG A 212 21.69 -39.16 27.23
CA ARG A 212 22.49 -40.39 27.30
C ARG A 212 23.95 -40.09 26.92
N PRO A 213 24.80 -39.71 27.88
CA PRO A 213 26.21 -39.43 27.59
C PRO A 213 26.90 -40.72 27.14
N ARG A 214 27.22 -40.81 25.84
CA ARG A 214 28.16 -41.78 25.28
C ARG A 214 29.53 -41.10 25.15
N LYS A 215 30.62 -41.85 25.36
CA LYS A 215 31.97 -41.37 25.03
C LYS A 215 32.07 -41.22 23.51
N ILE A 216 31.90 -40.01 23.00
CA ILE A 216 32.15 -39.70 21.60
C ILE A 216 33.59 -39.22 21.48
N SER A 217 34.40 -39.95 20.70
CA SER A 217 35.71 -39.48 20.24
C SER A 217 35.51 -38.75 18.92
N LEU A 218 35.50 -37.41 18.97
CA LEU A 218 35.53 -36.57 17.78
C LEU A 218 36.98 -36.47 17.31
N ARG A 219 37.33 -37.14 16.19
CA ARG A 219 38.59 -36.85 15.49
C ARG A 219 38.50 -35.41 14.97
N PRO A 220 39.50 -34.54 15.24
CA PRO A 220 39.45 -33.15 14.80
C PRO A 220 39.60 -33.10 13.28
N VAL A 221 38.49 -32.91 12.57
CA VAL A 221 38.52 -32.64 11.13
C VAL A 221 38.71 -31.13 10.94
N LYS A 222 39.91 -30.73 10.51
CA LYS A 222 40.32 -29.33 10.30
C LYS A 222 39.50 -28.57 9.22
N THR A 223 38.54 -29.21 8.54
CA THR A 223 37.83 -28.66 7.37
C THR A 223 36.52 -27.95 7.69
N VAL A 224 35.93 -28.12 8.89
CA VAL A 224 34.61 -27.55 9.21
C VAL A 224 34.66 -26.04 9.48
N ALA A 225 35.77 -25.52 10.00
CA ALA A 225 35.96 -24.07 10.20
C ALA A 225 36.16 -23.31 8.87
N ALA A 226 36.78 -23.96 7.88
CA ALA A 226 37.01 -23.38 6.55
C ALA A 226 35.71 -23.31 5.72
N ALA A 227 34.80 -24.27 5.87
CA ALA A 227 33.52 -24.28 5.16
C ALA A 227 32.55 -23.18 5.62
N ILE A 228 32.59 -22.76 6.89
CA ILE A 228 31.76 -21.67 7.43
C ILE A 228 32.28 -20.30 6.96
N VAL A 229 33.60 -20.15 6.78
CA VAL A 229 34.21 -18.91 6.26
C VAL A 229 34.07 -18.79 4.74
N ALA A 230 34.20 -19.91 4.00
CA ALA A 230 34.06 -19.93 2.54
C ALA A 230 32.62 -19.61 2.06
N LEU A 231 31.61 -19.97 2.86
CA LEU A 231 30.20 -19.74 2.53
C LEU A 231 29.75 -18.28 2.75
N CYS A 232 30.56 -17.50 3.48
CA CYS A 232 30.36 -16.06 3.67
C CYS A 232 30.99 -15.19 2.56
N MET A 233 31.81 -15.75 1.66
CA MET A 233 32.57 -14.96 0.66
C MET A 233 31.99 -14.95 -0.77
N VAL A 234 30.87 -15.62 -1.05
CA VAL A 234 30.31 -15.74 -2.43
C VAL A 234 29.19 -14.71 -2.72
N GLY A 235 28.95 -13.73 -1.85
CA GLY A 235 27.85 -12.75 -1.99
C GLY A 235 28.31 -11.32 -2.29
N GLN A 236 28.85 -11.05 -3.49
CA GLN A 236 28.94 -9.68 -4.00
C GLN A 236 27.81 -9.43 -5.02
N PRO A 237 26.85 -8.54 -4.73
CA PRO A 237 25.88 -8.04 -5.70
C PRO A 237 26.38 -6.73 -6.34
N ASP A 238 26.16 -6.59 -7.64
CA ASP A 238 26.23 -5.35 -8.39
C ASP A 238 25.16 -4.34 -7.94
N GLN A 239 25.48 -3.04 -8.00
CA GLN A 239 24.62 -1.94 -7.60
C GLN A 239 23.72 -1.46 -8.73
N VAL A 240 22.44 -1.18 -8.42
CA VAL A 240 21.50 -0.40 -9.25
C VAL A 240 20.74 0.56 -8.32
N ALA A 241 20.52 1.80 -8.77
CA ALA A 241 19.92 2.92 -8.01
C ALA A 241 18.53 3.33 -8.55
N ALA A 242 17.65 3.86 -7.69
CA ALA A 242 16.49 4.74 -8.01
C ALA A 242 15.79 5.34 -6.75
N ASP A 243 14.96 6.38 -6.96
CA ASP A 243 14.76 7.62 -6.16
C ASP A 243 13.35 7.87 -5.51
N GLU A 244 13.23 9.01 -4.80
CA GLU A 244 12.28 9.55 -3.77
C GLU A 244 10.82 10.04 -4.12
N PHE A 245 10.04 10.45 -3.07
CA PHE A 245 8.61 10.89 -2.98
C PHE A 245 8.43 12.38 -2.50
N PRO A 246 7.28 13.10 -2.68
CA PRO A 246 7.17 14.56 -2.52
C PRO A 246 6.34 15.11 -1.32
N SER A 247 6.28 16.46 -1.22
CA SER A 247 6.14 17.28 0.01
C SER A 247 4.98 18.30 0.05
N GLU A 248 4.82 18.89 1.25
CA GLU A 248 3.71 19.67 1.85
C GLU A 248 3.13 20.88 1.06
N GLN A 249 3.78 21.35 -0.01
CA GLN A 249 3.27 22.47 -0.82
C GLN A 249 1.99 22.11 -1.58
N MET A 250 1.84 20.83 -1.90
CA MET A 250 0.77 20.31 -2.73
C MET A 250 -0.61 20.43 -2.00
N LEU A 251 -0.61 20.35 -0.66
CA LEU A 251 -1.80 20.49 0.19
C LEU A 251 -2.45 21.87 0.21
N LYS A 252 -1.68 22.95 0.06
CA LYS A 252 -2.23 24.31 0.01
C LYS A 252 -3.06 24.54 -1.26
N THR A 253 -2.68 23.90 -2.37
CA THR A 253 -3.36 23.98 -3.68
C THR A 253 -4.79 23.44 -3.68
N LEU A 254 -5.08 22.47 -2.82
CA LEU A 254 -6.39 21.82 -2.72
C LEU A 254 -7.45 22.73 -2.09
N ARG A 255 -7.04 23.62 -1.19
CA ARG A 255 -7.92 24.53 -0.47
C ARG A 255 -8.46 25.65 -1.36
N GLU A 256 -7.62 26.19 -2.24
CA GLU A 256 -7.97 27.28 -3.15
C GLU A 256 -8.98 26.86 -4.23
N ARG A 257 -8.98 25.57 -4.61
CA ARG A 257 -9.95 25.03 -5.58
C ARG A 257 -11.40 24.96 -5.09
N MET A 258 -11.65 24.96 -3.78
CA MET A 258 -13.02 24.89 -3.23
C MET A 258 -13.80 26.21 -3.28
N LEU A 259 -13.17 27.33 -3.66
CA LEU A 259 -13.74 28.68 -3.54
C LEU A 259 -14.11 29.34 -4.89
N ARG A 260 -14.10 28.62 -6.03
CA ARG A 260 -14.18 29.23 -7.38
C ARG A 260 -15.64 29.52 -7.86
N ALA A 261 -15.87 30.70 -8.45
CA ALA A 261 -17.18 31.19 -8.91
C ALA A 261 -17.58 30.69 -10.34
N PRO A 262 -18.88 30.78 -10.73
CA PRO A 262 -19.44 30.12 -11.93
C PRO A 262 -19.23 30.85 -13.27
N ASP A 263 -19.37 30.09 -14.36
CA ASP A 263 -18.95 30.42 -15.73
C ASP A 263 -19.74 31.51 -16.48
N VAL A 264 -20.88 31.96 -15.95
CA VAL A 264 -21.76 32.95 -16.64
C VAL A 264 -21.23 34.39 -16.49
N PHE A 265 -20.34 34.63 -15.52
CA PHE A 265 -19.67 35.91 -15.34
C PHE A 265 -18.36 35.95 -16.14
N PRO A 266 -18.02 37.06 -16.81
CA PRO A 266 -18.63 38.40 -16.67
C PRO A 266 -19.74 38.75 -17.69
N ASN A 267 -19.98 37.92 -18.71
CA ASN A 267 -20.85 38.28 -19.86
C ASN A 267 -22.36 38.10 -19.60
N ALA A 268 -22.80 38.29 -18.37
CA ALA A 268 -24.20 38.09 -17.97
C ALA A 268 -25.13 39.24 -18.42
N ALA A 269 -24.58 40.42 -18.73
CA ALA A 269 -25.31 41.61 -19.17
C ALA A 269 -24.47 42.54 -20.05
N GLU A 270 -25.13 43.31 -20.92
CA GLU A 270 -24.54 44.35 -21.78
C GLU A 270 -25.45 45.58 -21.92
N ILE A 271 -24.89 46.73 -22.31
CA ILE A 271 -25.63 48.00 -22.50
C ILE A 271 -25.47 48.47 -23.95
N PRO A 272 -26.42 48.15 -24.85
CA PRO A 272 -26.32 48.54 -26.25
C PRO A 272 -26.35 50.06 -26.49
N ALA A 273 -27.21 50.80 -25.78
CA ALA A 273 -27.37 52.23 -26.04
C ALA A 273 -27.72 53.03 -24.78
N VAL A 274 -27.20 54.25 -24.69
CA VAL A 274 -27.55 55.23 -23.66
C VAL A 274 -27.85 56.58 -24.30
N ASN A 275 -28.95 57.21 -23.87
CA ASN A 275 -29.26 58.60 -24.16
C ASN A 275 -29.22 59.40 -22.86
N LEU A 276 -28.37 60.43 -22.83
CA LEU A 276 -28.07 61.25 -21.66
C LEU A 276 -28.44 62.72 -21.95
N VAL A 277 -29.39 63.24 -21.18
CA VAL A 277 -29.85 64.63 -21.29
C VAL A 277 -29.49 65.37 -20.01
N VAL A 278 -28.76 66.48 -20.13
CA VAL A 278 -28.31 67.33 -19.02
C VAL A 278 -28.93 68.72 -19.18
N GLU A 279 -29.87 69.06 -18.29
CA GLU A 279 -30.54 70.36 -18.25
C GLU A 279 -30.26 71.02 -16.89
N ASP A 280 -29.42 72.07 -16.89
CA ASP A 280 -28.94 72.78 -15.69
C ASP A 280 -28.33 71.85 -14.63
N THR A 281 -29.16 71.41 -13.69
CA THR A 281 -28.80 70.54 -12.55
C THR A 281 -29.51 69.18 -12.60
N ARG A 282 -30.36 68.93 -13.60
CA ARG A 282 -31.07 67.66 -13.78
C ARG A 282 -30.43 66.85 -14.89
N VAL A 283 -30.13 65.59 -14.58
CA VAL A 283 -29.61 64.64 -15.55
C VAL A 283 -30.62 63.50 -15.71
N THR A 284 -31.05 63.28 -16.94
CA THR A 284 -31.93 62.17 -17.31
C THR A 284 -31.15 61.20 -18.19
N MET A 285 -30.96 59.98 -17.71
CA MET A 285 -30.30 58.90 -18.43
C MET A 285 -31.32 57.82 -18.79
N THR A 286 -31.39 57.45 -20.06
CA THR A 286 -32.17 56.31 -20.55
C THR A 286 -31.21 55.31 -21.18
N ALA A 287 -31.11 54.11 -20.60
CA ALA A 287 -30.20 53.07 -21.01
C ALA A 287 -30.97 51.80 -21.42
N GLU A 288 -30.68 51.27 -22.60
CA GLU A 288 -31.12 49.94 -23.01
C GLU A 288 -30.14 48.90 -22.47
N VAL A 289 -30.64 47.88 -21.78
CA VAL A 289 -29.83 46.87 -21.09
C VAL A 289 -30.31 45.47 -21.46
N HIS A 290 -29.40 44.62 -21.93
CA HIS A 290 -29.69 43.23 -22.32
C HIS A 290 -29.06 42.31 -21.28
N THR A 291 -29.81 41.33 -20.78
CA THR A 291 -29.36 40.41 -19.73
C THR A 291 -29.61 38.95 -20.14
N ALA A 292 -28.56 38.12 -20.05
CA ALA A 292 -28.62 36.70 -20.42
C ALA A 292 -29.14 35.79 -19.29
N THR A 293 -29.10 36.28 -18.06
CA THR A 293 -29.62 35.66 -16.83
C THR A 293 -30.10 36.75 -15.87
N GLU A 294 -30.80 36.40 -14.80
CA GLU A 294 -31.09 37.35 -13.72
C GLU A 294 -29.78 37.81 -13.08
N VAL A 295 -29.47 39.10 -13.20
CA VAL A 295 -28.19 39.68 -12.78
C VAL A 295 -28.35 41.15 -12.43
N ALA A 296 -27.53 41.64 -11.49
CA ALA A 296 -27.42 43.07 -11.22
C ALA A 296 -26.49 43.72 -12.23
N VAL A 297 -26.95 44.81 -12.85
CA VAL A 297 -26.21 45.56 -13.86
C VAL A 297 -25.82 46.92 -13.30
N PRO A 298 -24.55 47.35 -13.40
CA PRO A 298 -24.13 48.67 -12.97
C PRO A 298 -24.53 49.71 -14.02
N MET A 299 -25.30 50.71 -13.60
CA MET A 299 -25.70 51.83 -14.45
C MET A 299 -24.55 52.82 -14.63
N PRO A 300 -24.35 53.41 -15.83
CA PRO A 300 -23.30 54.40 -16.07
C PRO A 300 -23.41 55.65 -15.18
N GLY A 301 -22.28 56.06 -14.63
CA GLY A 301 -22.10 57.25 -13.80
C GLY A 301 -21.69 56.93 -12.37
N GLU A 302 -20.50 57.37 -11.96
CA GLU A 302 -19.99 57.19 -10.60
C GLU A 302 -20.65 58.16 -9.59
N LEU A 303 -21.13 57.61 -8.49
CA LEU A 303 -21.66 58.31 -7.32
C LEU A 303 -20.52 58.74 -6.39
N PRO A 304 -20.61 59.88 -5.69
CA PRO A 304 -21.80 60.73 -5.52
C PRO A 304 -21.86 61.92 -6.48
N VAL A 305 -20.99 61.99 -7.49
CA VAL A 305 -20.83 63.18 -8.35
C VAL A 305 -22.14 63.57 -9.03
N TRP A 306 -22.99 62.61 -9.33
CA TRP A 306 -24.40 62.79 -9.65
C TRP A 306 -25.24 61.95 -8.67
N SER A 307 -26.44 62.40 -8.32
CA SER A 307 -27.28 61.76 -7.31
C SER A 307 -28.62 61.29 -7.92
N PRO A 308 -28.85 59.97 -8.07
CA PRO A 308 -30.10 59.43 -8.58
C PRO A 308 -31.28 59.79 -7.66
N VAL A 309 -32.34 60.34 -8.25
CA VAL A 309 -33.60 60.72 -7.60
C VAL A 309 -34.67 59.66 -7.86
N SER A 310 -34.77 59.14 -9.08
CA SER A 310 -35.73 58.08 -9.44
C SER A 310 -35.10 57.10 -10.44
N VAL A 311 -35.50 55.83 -10.35
CA VAL A 311 -35.06 54.75 -11.25
C VAL A 311 -36.28 53.95 -11.66
N THR A 312 -36.56 53.88 -12.95
CA THR A 312 -37.65 53.07 -13.51
C THR A 312 -37.10 52.06 -14.51
N VAL A 313 -37.69 50.86 -14.53
CA VAL A 313 -37.43 49.82 -15.55
C VAL A 313 -38.70 49.70 -16.38
N GLY A 314 -38.64 50.12 -17.64
CA GLY A 314 -39.83 50.41 -18.45
C GLY A 314 -40.63 51.56 -17.86
N ASN A 315 -41.92 51.32 -17.56
CA ASN A 315 -42.83 52.30 -16.95
C ASN A 315 -43.09 52.05 -15.45
N GLU A 316 -42.39 51.08 -14.84
CA GLU A 316 -42.55 50.74 -13.42
C GLU A 316 -41.31 51.12 -12.60
N PRO A 317 -41.46 51.52 -11.32
CA PRO A 317 -40.32 51.78 -10.44
C PRO A 317 -39.48 50.52 -10.24
N ALA A 318 -38.15 50.66 -10.29
CA ALA A 318 -37.24 49.53 -10.14
C ALA A 318 -37.36 48.88 -8.75
N GLN A 319 -37.64 47.57 -8.69
CA GLN A 319 -37.91 46.87 -7.43
C GLN A 319 -36.65 46.63 -6.57
N TYR A 320 -35.49 46.44 -7.20
CA TYR A 320 -34.24 46.12 -6.51
C TYR A 320 -33.09 46.95 -7.07
N VAL A 321 -32.72 47.99 -6.32
CA VAL A 321 -31.61 48.90 -6.64
C VAL A 321 -30.68 48.98 -5.44
N CYS A 322 -29.37 48.91 -5.65
CA CYS A 322 -28.39 49.10 -4.58
C CYS A 322 -27.23 50.00 -5.04
N ARG A 323 -26.58 50.65 -4.07
CA ARG A 323 -25.34 51.37 -4.32
C ARG A 323 -24.19 50.48 -3.87
N LYS A 324 -23.28 50.15 -4.79
CA LYS A 324 -22.13 49.29 -4.52
C LYS A 324 -20.96 49.72 -5.41
N ASP A 325 -19.77 49.77 -4.84
CA ASP A 325 -18.54 50.18 -5.54
C ASP A 325 -18.65 51.56 -6.21
N ASN A 326 -19.33 52.51 -5.57
CA ASN A 326 -19.68 53.84 -6.08
C ASN A 326 -20.60 53.89 -7.31
N PHE A 327 -21.21 52.78 -7.73
CA PHE A 327 -22.15 52.77 -8.85
C PHE A 327 -23.56 52.37 -8.40
N LEU A 328 -24.54 52.78 -9.20
CA LEU A 328 -25.92 52.37 -9.05
C LEU A 328 -26.13 51.02 -9.72
N TRP A 329 -26.45 49.98 -8.96
CA TRP A 329 -26.73 48.64 -9.49
C TRP A 329 -28.23 48.40 -9.52
N VAL A 330 -28.73 47.92 -10.66
CA VAL A 330 -30.14 47.59 -10.86
C VAL A 330 -30.24 46.11 -11.16
N ALA A 331 -31.02 45.36 -10.36
CA ALA A 331 -31.27 43.95 -10.64
C ALA A 331 -32.28 43.79 -11.77
N LEU A 332 -31.90 43.05 -12.80
CA LEU A 332 -32.71 42.86 -14.01
C LEU A 332 -32.87 41.35 -14.27
N PRO A 333 -34.11 40.87 -14.52
CA PRO A 333 -34.35 39.49 -14.92
C PRO A 333 -33.88 39.28 -16.36
N LYS A 334 -33.66 38.03 -16.80
CA LYS A 334 -33.25 37.72 -18.17
C LYS A 334 -34.15 38.39 -19.23
N GLY A 335 -33.57 39.17 -20.14
CA GLY A 335 -34.28 39.85 -21.23
C GLY A 335 -33.72 41.23 -21.56
N VAL A 336 -34.44 41.98 -22.39
CA VAL A 336 -34.13 43.37 -22.78
C VAL A 336 -34.96 44.33 -21.95
N HIS A 337 -34.31 45.34 -21.36
CA HIS A 337 -34.92 46.30 -20.45
C HIS A 337 -34.53 47.72 -20.82
N LEU A 338 -35.45 48.67 -20.62
CA LEU A 338 -35.16 50.09 -20.73
C LEU A 338 -35.11 50.69 -19.33
N VAL A 339 -33.94 51.09 -18.86
CA VAL A 339 -33.73 51.65 -17.53
C VAL A 339 -33.62 53.17 -17.64
N LYS A 340 -34.55 53.91 -17.03
CA LYS A 340 -34.51 55.37 -16.92
C LYS A 340 -34.06 55.77 -15.52
N VAL A 341 -33.01 56.59 -15.44
CA VAL A 341 -32.49 57.16 -14.20
C VAL A 341 -32.61 58.68 -14.28
N GLU A 342 -33.39 59.27 -13.38
CA GLU A 342 -33.44 60.72 -13.18
C GLU A 342 -32.59 61.08 -11.98
N SER A 343 -31.85 62.17 -12.07
CA SER A 343 -30.79 62.48 -11.12
C SER A 343 -30.48 63.96 -11.06
N LEU A 344 -29.75 64.36 -10.01
CA LEU A 344 -29.28 65.73 -9.80
C LEU A 344 -27.76 65.80 -9.88
N LEU A 345 -27.25 66.78 -10.62
CA LEU A 345 -25.84 67.11 -10.74
C LEU A 345 -25.55 68.39 -9.91
N PRO A 346 -24.55 68.37 -9.00
CA PRO A 346 -24.09 69.55 -8.26
C PRO A 346 -23.42 70.57 -9.18
N ASP A 347 -23.29 71.82 -8.71
CA ASP A 347 -22.74 72.94 -9.47
C ASP A 347 -21.21 72.83 -9.67
N VAL A 348 -20.76 71.92 -10.53
CA VAL A 348 -19.35 71.63 -10.80
C VAL A 348 -18.89 72.23 -12.14
N ALA A 349 -17.61 72.62 -12.22
CA ALA A 349 -17.01 73.13 -13.46
C ALA A 349 -16.67 72.01 -14.46
N GLU A 350 -16.36 70.82 -13.95
CA GLU A 350 -16.05 69.63 -14.74
C GLU A 350 -16.77 68.41 -14.14
N TRP A 351 -17.26 67.52 -15.00
CA TRP A 351 -17.88 66.27 -14.61
C TRP A 351 -17.38 65.14 -15.52
N ALA A 352 -16.82 64.09 -14.92
CA ALA A 352 -16.46 62.86 -15.62
C ALA A 352 -17.60 61.84 -15.46
N TRP A 353 -18.19 61.42 -16.58
CA TRP A 353 -19.18 60.36 -16.63
C TRP A 353 -18.49 59.04 -17.03
N THR A 354 -18.35 58.16 -16.05
CA THR A 354 -17.63 56.87 -16.13
C THR A 354 -18.61 55.69 -16.06
N PHE A 355 -18.19 54.49 -16.46
CA PHE A 355 -19.05 53.29 -16.44
C PHE A 355 -18.25 52.02 -16.18
N HIS A 356 -18.83 51.09 -15.41
CA HIS A 356 -18.27 49.74 -15.20
C HIS A 356 -18.59 48.79 -16.36
N LEU A 357 -19.77 48.94 -16.95
CA LEU A 357 -20.19 48.20 -18.15
C LEU A 357 -20.33 49.21 -19.29
N LYS A 358 -19.41 49.15 -20.24
CA LYS A 358 -19.28 50.15 -21.31
C LYS A 358 -20.48 50.13 -22.26
N PRO A 359 -21.19 51.26 -22.44
CA PRO A 359 -22.23 51.35 -23.46
C PRO A 359 -21.66 51.24 -24.87
N HIS A 360 -22.35 50.55 -25.78
CA HIS A 360 -21.90 50.46 -27.18
C HIS A 360 -22.13 51.77 -27.95
N ALA A 361 -23.23 52.49 -27.66
CA ALA A 361 -23.52 53.80 -28.24
C ALA A 361 -24.07 54.77 -27.19
N VAL A 362 -23.63 56.03 -27.26
CA VAL A 362 -24.06 57.11 -26.37
C VAL A 362 -24.47 58.33 -27.20
N THR A 363 -25.64 58.87 -26.89
CA THR A 363 -26.12 60.16 -27.40
C THR A 363 -26.23 61.14 -26.24
N VAL A 364 -25.67 62.34 -26.38
CA VAL A 364 -25.61 63.34 -25.30
C VAL A 364 -26.21 64.66 -25.76
N THR A 365 -27.14 65.19 -24.97
CA THR A 365 -27.71 66.53 -25.15
C THR A 365 -27.47 67.33 -23.86
N ALA A 366 -26.50 68.23 -23.87
CA ALA A 366 -26.07 68.99 -22.69
C ALA A 366 -25.79 70.47 -23.02
N PRO A 367 -26.84 71.31 -23.14
CA PRO A 367 -26.68 72.75 -23.35
C PRO A 367 -25.82 73.39 -22.24
N GLY A 368 -24.81 74.19 -22.64
CA GLY A 368 -23.89 74.88 -21.71
C GLY A 368 -22.64 74.08 -21.30
N TRP A 369 -22.51 72.84 -21.77
CA TRP A 369 -21.35 71.97 -21.51
C TRP A 369 -20.61 71.64 -22.80
N SER A 370 -19.28 71.65 -22.75
CA SER A 370 -18.42 71.05 -23.77
C SER A 370 -18.18 69.59 -23.40
N VAL A 371 -18.49 68.66 -24.31
CA VAL A 371 -18.38 67.22 -24.07
C VAL A 371 -17.28 66.63 -24.94
N THR A 372 -16.33 65.93 -24.31
CA THR A 372 -15.24 65.21 -25.00
C THR A 372 -15.28 63.72 -24.63
N GLY A 373 -14.77 62.86 -25.52
CA GLY A 373 -14.79 61.39 -25.32
C GLY A 373 -15.87 60.62 -26.07
N ILE A 374 -16.56 61.23 -27.05
CA ILE A 374 -17.51 60.55 -27.95
C ILE A 374 -16.91 60.44 -29.35
N GLY A 375 -16.78 59.23 -29.89
CA GLY A 375 -16.30 58.99 -31.25
C GLY A 375 -17.33 59.36 -32.33
N GLN A 376 -16.90 59.40 -33.60
CA GLN A 376 -17.75 59.85 -34.73
C GLN A 376 -19.05 59.04 -34.92
N ASN A 377 -19.13 57.82 -34.39
CA ASN A 377 -20.30 56.93 -34.48
C ASN A 377 -21.09 56.81 -33.16
N GLY A 378 -20.88 57.73 -32.19
CA GLY A 378 -21.52 57.66 -30.88
C GLY A 378 -20.92 56.62 -29.93
N VAL A 379 -19.86 55.92 -30.31
CA VAL A 379 -19.14 54.99 -29.43
C VAL A 379 -18.37 55.80 -28.38
N PRO A 380 -18.61 55.59 -27.08
CA PRO A 380 -17.89 56.31 -26.03
C PRO A 380 -16.46 55.78 -25.89
N GLN A 381 -15.52 56.65 -25.54
CA GLN A 381 -14.19 56.26 -25.03
C GLN A 381 -14.33 55.63 -23.63
N GLU A 382 -13.29 55.52 -22.82
CA GLU A 382 -13.41 54.92 -21.46
C GLU A 382 -14.23 55.79 -20.49
N GLN A 383 -14.36 57.09 -20.78
CA GLN A 383 -15.17 58.03 -20.02
C GLN A 383 -15.56 59.22 -20.91
N LEU A 384 -16.63 59.93 -20.53
CA LEU A 384 -16.99 61.22 -21.14
C LEU A 384 -16.65 62.35 -20.15
N LEU A 385 -15.99 63.39 -20.65
CA LEU A 385 -15.62 64.56 -19.87
C LEU A 385 -16.50 65.75 -20.28
N PHE A 386 -17.22 66.30 -19.32
CA PHE A 386 -18.05 67.49 -19.44
C PHE A 386 -17.32 68.66 -18.79
N SER A 387 -17.09 69.76 -19.52
CA SER A 387 -16.55 71.01 -18.96
C SER A 387 -17.48 72.19 -19.22
N ARG A 388 -17.71 73.03 -18.21
CA ARG A 388 -18.53 74.24 -18.35
C ARG A 388 -17.81 75.29 -19.18
N GLN A 389 -18.53 75.90 -20.09
CA GLN A 389 -18.04 77.07 -20.81
C GLN A 389 -18.07 78.31 -19.88
N ARG A 390 -16.96 78.61 -19.20
CA ARG A 390 -16.69 79.91 -18.52
C ARG A 390 -15.29 80.41 -18.87
N GLU A 391 -15.15 81.70 -19.15
CA GLU A 391 -13.86 82.36 -19.40
C GLU A 391 -13.01 82.43 -18.12
N ALA A 392 -11.74 81.98 -18.19
CA ALA A 392 -10.85 81.84 -17.06
C ALA A 392 -10.09 83.13 -16.72
N THR A 393 -9.88 83.40 -15.42
CA THR A 393 -8.96 84.42 -14.90
C THR A 393 -7.71 83.75 -14.32
N GLU A 394 -6.54 84.28 -14.66
CA GLU A 394 -5.20 83.77 -14.32
C GLU A 394 -4.84 84.00 -12.84
N GLU A 395 -4.94 82.99 -11.96
CA GLU A 395 -4.17 82.96 -10.69
C GLU A 395 -4.24 81.57 -10.01
N ALA A 396 -3.50 80.57 -10.52
CA ALA A 396 -3.21 79.33 -9.78
C ALA A 396 -2.05 78.53 -10.42
N ALA A 397 -0.87 79.14 -10.57
CA ALA A 397 0.28 78.50 -11.22
C ALA A 397 1.34 77.92 -10.25
N TYR A 398 1.08 77.82 -8.93
CA TYR A 398 2.14 77.54 -7.95
C TYR A 398 2.11 76.21 -7.18
N ASP A 399 1.32 75.20 -7.60
CA ASP A 399 1.23 73.93 -6.83
C ASP A 399 1.43 72.61 -7.63
N GLN A 400 1.83 72.65 -8.91
CA GLN A 400 2.04 71.42 -9.68
C GLN A 400 3.49 70.90 -9.61
N LYS A 401 3.79 70.06 -8.62
CA LYS A 401 4.92 69.11 -8.71
C LYS A 401 4.48 67.92 -9.58
N ASP A 402 5.04 67.82 -10.78
CA ASP A 402 4.91 66.62 -11.62
C ASP A 402 5.70 65.46 -11.02
N PHE A 403 5.01 64.40 -10.61
CA PHE A 403 5.62 63.12 -10.27
C PHE A 403 5.58 62.21 -11.50
N SER A 404 6.72 61.63 -11.89
CA SER A 404 6.80 60.61 -12.93
C SER A 404 6.05 59.34 -12.50
N SER A 405 5.25 58.76 -13.40
CA SER A 405 4.49 57.55 -13.12
C SER A 405 5.38 56.31 -13.12
N ILE A 406 5.35 55.54 -12.02
CA ILE A 406 6.01 54.24 -11.90
C ILE A 406 5.07 53.15 -12.42
N LEU A 407 5.59 52.26 -13.27
CA LEU A 407 4.89 51.15 -13.92
C LEU A 407 5.68 49.84 -13.76
N ALA A 408 5.00 48.71 -13.82
CA ALA A 408 5.57 47.37 -13.87
C ALA A 408 5.05 46.63 -15.12
N VAL A 409 5.92 45.89 -15.80
CA VAL A 409 5.58 45.08 -16.98
C VAL A 409 5.92 43.62 -16.70
N ASP A 410 4.88 42.80 -16.63
CA ASP A 410 4.97 41.37 -16.36
C ASP A 410 4.76 40.59 -17.65
N ARG A 411 5.75 39.78 -18.05
CA ARG A 411 5.64 38.88 -19.19
C ARG A 411 5.52 37.44 -18.70
N HIS A 412 4.40 36.80 -19.01
CA HIS A 412 4.17 35.40 -18.72
C HIS A 412 4.33 34.57 -20.00
N LEU A 413 5.44 33.83 -20.10
CA LEU A 413 5.73 32.92 -21.19
C LEU A 413 5.16 31.54 -20.87
N GLU A 414 4.19 31.08 -21.67
CA GLU A 414 3.63 29.73 -21.61
C GLU A 414 4.14 28.89 -22.79
N ILE A 415 5.03 27.95 -22.50
CA ILE A 415 5.73 27.11 -23.47
C ILE A 415 5.14 25.71 -23.45
N GLY A 416 4.06 25.51 -24.21
CA GLY A 416 3.31 24.27 -24.31
C GLY A 416 3.39 23.59 -25.68
N LEU A 417 2.30 22.94 -26.09
CA LEU A 417 2.09 22.56 -27.49
C LEU A 417 2.11 23.81 -28.38
N ILE A 418 1.52 24.92 -27.95
CA ILE A 418 1.56 26.25 -28.55
C ILE A 418 2.31 27.16 -27.56
N TRP A 419 3.17 28.03 -28.09
CA TRP A 419 3.96 28.97 -27.30
C TRP A 419 3.23 30.31 -27.26
N GLN A 420 2.94 30.81 -26.06
CA GLN A 420 2.16 32.03 -25.86
C GLN A 420 2.87 32.96 -24.89
N VAL A 421 2.66 34.26 -25.06
CA VAL A 421 3.18 35.29 -24.16
C VAL A 421 2.02 36.19 -23.76
N ARG A 422 1.75 36.30 -22.46
CA ARG A 422 0.81 37.27 -21.92
C ARG A 422 1.60 38.39 -21.27
N THR A 423 1.42 39.62 -21.74
CA THR A 423 2.05 40.79 -21.15
C THR A 423 1.03 41.61 -20.39
N VAL A 424 1.36 41.98 -19.15
CA VAL A 424 0.52 42.77 -18.25
C VAL A 424 1.30 43.99 -17.81
N VAL A 425 0.75 45.17 -18.03
CA VAL A 425 1.33 46.46 -17.64
C VAL A 425 0.51 47.01 -16.48
N THR A 426 1.12 47.10 -15.31
CA THR A 426 0.47 47.55 -14.06
C THR A 426 1.06 48.89 -13.61
N ARG A 427 0.20 49.83 -13.22
CA ARG A 427 0.61 51.12 -12.66
C ARG A 427 0.83 51.00 -11.15
N LEU A 428 2.03 51.37 -10.68
CA LEU A 428 2.40 51.36 -9.25
C LEU A 428 2.28 52.74 -8.58
N SER A 429 2.06 53.79 -9.37
CA SER A 429 1.92 55.19 -8.94
C SER A 429 0.45 55.64 -8.92
N SER A 430 0.15 56.80 -8.32
CA SER A 430 -1.24 57.27 -8.19
C SER A 430 -1.95 57.35 -9.55
N ASN A 431 -3.14 56.77 -9.66
CA ASN A 431 -3.88 56.63 -10.92
C ASN A 431 -4.59 57.91 -11.41
N LYS A 432 -4.32 59.09 -10.84
CA LYS A 432 -5.09 60.33 -11.11
C LYS A 432 -4.84 60.98 -12.48
N LYS A 433 -3.75 60.63 -13.18
CA LYS A 433 -3.41 61.15 -14.52
C LYS A 433 -3.35 60.00 -15.53
N ALA A 434 -3.59 60.30 -16.81
CA ALA A 434 -3.36 59.34 -17.89
C ALA A 434 -1.85 59.19 -18.16
N VAL A 435 -1.43 58.00 -18.59
CA VAL A 435 -0.03 57.67 -18.91
C VAL A 435 0.00 56.86 -20.20
N SER A 436 0.86 57.25 -21.14
CA SER A 436 1.15 56.47 -22.34
C SER A 436 2.60 56.00 -22.34
N LEU A 437 2.85 54.75 -22.73
CA LEU A 437 4.18 54.18 -22.89
C LEU A 437 4.26 53.24 -24.10
N LYS A 438 5.49 52.98 -24.54
CA LYS A 438 5.80 52.13 -25.68
C LYS A 438 6.54 50.88 -25.20
N VAL A 439 5.88 49.72 -25.23
CA VAL A 439 6.44 48.44 -24.74
C VAL A 439 6.91 47.60 -25.93
N PRO A 440 8.21 47.23 -26.03
CA PRO A 440 8.72 46.44 -27.14
C PRO A 440 8.20 44.99 -27.08
N LEU A 441 7.95 44.36 -28.22
CA LEU A 441 7.63 42.94 -28.31
C LEU A 441 8.92 42.09 -28.33
N LEU A 442 8.80 40.82 -27.94
CA LEU A 442 9.88 39.85 -28.11
C LEU A 442 10.13 39.58 -29.60
N PRO A 443 11.34 39.12 -29.97
CA PRO A 443 11.63 38.76 -31.35
C PRO A 443 10.62 37.74 -31.89
N SER A 444 9.99 38.08 -33.03
CA SER A 444 8.98 37.25 -33.71
C SER A 444 7.66 37.03 -32.93
N GLU A 445 7.39 37.78 -31.87
CA GLU A 445 6.10 37.77 -31.16
C GLU A 445 4.97 38.38 -32.03
N SER A 446 3.80 37.75 -32.05
CA SER A 446 2.62 38.21 -32.80
C SER A 446 1.41 38.37 -31.87
N VAL A 447 0.86 39.59 -31.80
CA VAL A 447 -0.27 39.91 -30.90
C VAL A 447 -1.57 39.28 -31.41
N LEU A 448 -2.24 38.52 -30.53
CA LEU A 448 -3.52 37.85 -30.80
C LEU A 448 -4.74 38.67 -30.31
N THR A 449 -4.53 39.60 -29.36
CA THR A 449 -5.61 40.41 -28.80
C THR A 449 -6.11 41.45 -29.82
N PRO A 450 -7.42 41.50 -30.12
CA PRO A 450 -7.99 42.51 -31.02
C PRO A 450 -7.81 43.94 -30.48
N ASN A 451 -7.73 44.93 -31.38
CA ASN A 451 -7.65 46.36 -31.05
C ASN A 451 -6.37 46.82 -30.32
N VAL A 452 -5.30 46.01 -30.35
CA VAL A 452 -3.97 46.42 -29.89
C VAL A 452 -3.19 46.92 -31.10
N GLU A 453 -2.84 48.20 -31.12
CA GLU A 453 -2.03 48.79 -32.19
C GLU A 453 -0.55 48.43 -31.99
N VAL A 454 0.04 47.82 -33.02
CA VAL A 454 1.45 47.45 -33.06
C VAL A 454 2.13 48.26 -34.15
N ASP A 455 3.10 49.09 -33.77
CA ASP A 455 3.92 49.87 -34.70
C ASP A 455 5.40 49.50 -34.51
N ASN A 456 6.07 49.09 -35.59
CA ASN A 456 7.49 48.72 -35.60
C ASN A 456 7.94 47.75 -34.47
N GLY A 457 7.11 46.76 -34.13
CA GLY A 457 7.41 45.77 -33.08
C GLY A 457 7.26 46.28 -31.65
N VAL A 458 6.52 47.38 -31.48
CA VAL A 458 6.26 48.02 -30.19
C VAL A 458 4.74 48.19 -30.04
N VAL A 459 4.24 47.90 -28.84
CA VAL A 459 2.84 48.14 -28.46
C VAL A 459 2.73 49.48 -27.78
N GLU A 460 1.84 50.33 -28.28
CA GLU A 460 1.49 51.58 -27.61
C GLU A 460 0.45 51.30 -26.53
N VAL A 461 0.83 51.49 -25.27
CA VAL A 461 0.00 51.24 -24.09
C VAL A 461 -0.45 52.57 -23.53
N SER A 462 -1.75 52.83 -23.54
CA SER A 462 -2.36 54.03 -22.96
C SER A 462 -3.27 53.63 -21.79
N LEU A 463 -2.93 54.12 -20.60
CA LEU A 463 -3.69 53.91 -19.37
C LEU A 463 -4.39 55.22 -18.99
N ALA A 464 -5.73 55.24 -18.99
CA ALA A 464 -6.52 56.40 -18.60
C ALA A 464 -6.34 56.78 -17.11
N ALA A 465 -6.85 57.94 -16.70
CA ALA A 465 -6.99 58.26 -15.29
C ALA A 465 -7.96 57.27 -14.63
N GLY A 466 -7.59 56.68 -13.50
CA GLY A 466 -8.32 55.60 -12.82
C GLY A 466 -7.95 54.19 -13.27
N GLN A 467 -7.27 54.02 -14.41
CA GLN A 467 -6.89 52.71 -14.93
C GLN A 467 -5.55 52.23 -14.37
N GLU A 468 -5.54 51.02 -13.79
CA GLU A 468 -4.37 50.43 -13.13
C GLU A 468 -3.65 49.38 -14.00
N GLU A 469 -4.34 48.71 -14.92
CA GLU A 469 -3.79 47.59 -15.68
C GLU A 469 -4.14 47.68 -17.19
N TYR A 470 -3.21 47.23 -18.03
CA TYR A 470 -3.40 46.99 -19.47
C TYR A 470 -2.73 45.67 -19.85
N SER A 471 -3.41 44.78 -20.56
CA SER A 471 -2.84 43.46 -20.92
C SER A 471 -3.21 43.01 -22.32
N TRP A 472 -2.33 42.19 -22.92
CA TRP A 472 -2.56 41.52 -24.19
C TRP A 472 -1.95 40.11 -24.21
N LEU A 473 -2.42 39.29 -25.14
CA LEU A 473 -1.93 37.95 -25.41
C LEU A 473 -1.30 37.92 -26.80
N SER A 474 -0.17 37.22 -26.91
CA SER A 474 0.59 37.03 -28.13
C SER A 474 0.94 35.56 -28.33
N GLU A 475 1.11 35.15 -29.59
CA GLU A 475 1.75 33.88 -29.96
C GLU A 475 3.24 34.12 -30.22
N LEU A 476 4.07 33.18 -29.75
CA LEU A 476 5.50 33.15 -30.05
C LEU A 476 5.79 31.93 -30.94
N PRO A 477 6.44 32.07 -32.10
CA PRO A 477 6.81 30.93 -32.92
C PRO A 477 7.75 29.97 -32.16
N ARG A 478 7.58 28.66 -32.36
CA ARG A 478 8.46 27.66 -31.74
C ARG A 478 9.89 27.84 -32.24
N GLY A 479 10.82 28.08 -31.32
CA GLY A 479 12.26 28.21 -31.60
C GLY A 479 13.11 27.33 -30.67
N ASN A 480 14.42 27.36 -30.87
CA ASN A 480 15.34 26.72 -29.94
C ASN A 480 15.74 27.66 -28.81
N ASP A 481 15.82 28.97 -29.08
CA ASP A 481 16.30 29.96 -28.12
C ASP A 481 15.34 31.16 -28.08
N VAL A 482 15.02 31.62 -26.87
CA VAL A 482 14.31 32.88 -26.61
C VAL A 482 15.21 33.73 -25.74
N GLN A 483 15.62 34.89 -26.27
CA GLN A 483 16.39 35.86 -25.52
C GLN A 483 15.44 36.88 -24.89
N LEU A 484 15.45 36.95 -23.56
CA LEU A 484 14.77 37.97 -22.78
C LEU A 484 15.78 39.09 -22.51
N GLN A 485 15.44 40.30 -22.95
CA GLN A 485 16.28 41.47 -22.78
C GLN A 485 15.42 42.63 -22.29
N THR A 486 15.90 43.27 -21.24
CA THR A 486 15.31 44.52 -20.76
C THR A 486 15.90 45.73 -21.49
N ARG A 487 15.21 46.86 -21.42
CA ARG A 487 15.68 48.12 -21.99
C ARG A 487 16.84 48.72 -21.18
N ALA A 488 17.49 49.75 -21.73
CA ALA A 488 18.62 50.43 -21.07
C ALA A 488 18.21 51.53 -20.06
N THR A 489 16.96 51.99 -20.07
CA THR A 489 16.45 53.09 -19.22
C THR A 489 15.62 52.57 -18.04
N ASP A 490 15.26 53.40 -17.05
CA ASP A 490 14.50 53.00 -15.85
C ASP A 490 13.05 53.58 -15.76
N THR A 491 12.34 53.65 -16.89
CA THR A 491 10.94 54.11 -16.98
C THR A 491 9.87 53.15 -16.41
N TRP A 492 10.13 51.84 -16.33
CA TRP A 492 9.28 50.80 -15.71
C TRP A 492 10.11 49.60 -15.24
N VAL A 493 9.60 48.85 -14.25
CA VAL A 493 10.22 47.60 -13.78
C VAL A 493 9.70 46.43 -14.60
N GLU A 494 10.54 45.47 -14.98
CA GLU A 494 10.10 44.25 -15.67
C GLU A 494 10.13 43.03 -14.76
N ARG A 495 9.20 42.09 -15.00
CA ARG A 495 9.25 40.73 -14.46
C ARG A 495 8.96 39.74 -15.58
N TRP A 496 9.74 38.67 -15.64
CA TRP A 496 9.51 37.60 -16.62
C TRP A 496 9.17 36.31 -15.88
N HIS A 497 8.09 35.66 -16.27
CA HIS A 497 7.61 34.40 -15.71
C HIS A 497 7.64 33.33 -16.81
N LEU A 498 8.13 32.14 -16.51
CA LEU A 498 8.18 31.03 -17.46
C LEU A 498 7.43 29.80 -16.95
N VAL A 499 6.46 29.32 -17.72
CA VAL A 499 5.74 28.07 -17.50
C VAL A 499 5.95 27.16 -18.70
N THR A 500 6.39 25.92 -18.47
CA THR A 500 6.76 24.98 -19.54
C THR A 500 6.04 23.64 -19.39
N SER A 501 5.53 23.09 -20.50
CA SER A 501 5.01 21.72 -20.57
C SER A 501 6.13 20.69 -20.38
N PRO A 502 5.85 19.47 -19.85
CA PRO A 502 6.83 18.39 -19.74
C PRO A 502 7.37 17.90 -21.09
N VAL A 503 6.75 18.33 -22.19
CA VAL A 503 7.20 18.06 -23.56
C VAL A 503 8.48 18.84 -23.89
N TRP A 504 8.85 19.85 -23.10
CA TRP A 504 10.04 20.68 -23.29
C TRP A 504 10.98 20.61 -22.08
N ASN A 505 12.28 20.54 -22.35
CA ASN A 505 13.37 20.79 -21.41
C ASN A 505 13.93 22.19 -21.67
N VAL A 506 14.20 22.95 -20.60
CA VAL A 506 14.68 24.34 -20.70
C VAL A 506 15.99 24.51 -19.96
N SER A 507 17.05 24.87 -20.69
CA SER A 507 18.29 25.36 -20.10
C SER A 507 18.30 26.88 -20.07
N ARG A 508 18.87 27.45 -19.01
CA ARG A 508 18.89 28.89 -18.73
C ARG A 508 20.34 29.36 -18.67
N SER A 509 20.63 30.53 -19.21
CA SER A 509 21.93 31.18 -19.04
C SER A 509 21.77 32.70 -18.94
N GLY A 510 22.72 33.37 -18.30
CA GLY A 510 22.65 34.80 -18.00
C GLY A 510 22.09 35.05 -16.60
N LEU A 511 21.07 35.91 -16.49
CA LEU A 511 20.42 36.22 -15.21
C LEU A 511 19.72 34.98 -14.62
N GLU A 512 20.00 34.67 -13.36
CA GLU A 512 19.36 33.57 -12.64
C GLU A 512 17.97 33.99 -12.10
N PRO A 513 16.94 33.13 -12.23
CA PRO A 513 15.62 33.43 -11.70
C PRO A 513 15.56 33.23 -10.18
N VAL A 514 14.58 33.88 -9.57
CA VAL A 514 14.11 33.60 -8.21
C VAL A 514 12.84 32.74 -8.32
N PHE A 515 12.59 31.90 -7.31
CA PHE A 515 11.35 31.12 -7.21
C PHE A 515 10.46 31.73 -6.13
N GLU A 516 9.26 32.17 -6.51
CA GLU A 516 8.30 32.74 -5.58
C GLU A 516 7.79 31.65 -4.62
N SER A 517 8.23 31.70 -3.36
CA SER A 517 8.01 30.63 -2.37
C SER A 517 6.56 30.48 -1.88
N GLN A 518 5.64 31.36 -2.31
CA GLN A 518 4.24 31.36 -1.89
C GLN A 518 3.31 30.66 -2.90
N GLU A 519 3.79 30.36 -4.12
CA GLU A 519 3.02 29.64 -5.11
C GLU A 519 3.24 28.12 -5.05
N THR A 520 2.19 27.37 -5.41
CA THR A 520 2.19 25.90 -5.42
C THR A 520 2.97 25.31 -6.60
N ALA A 521 3.37 26.16 -7.55
CA ALA A 521 4.23 25.83 -8.67
C ALA A 521 5.54 26.62 -8.56
N LEU A 522 6.68 25.93 -8.71
CA LEU A 522 8.00 26.57 -8.81
C LEU A 522 8.13 27.25 -10.19
N ILE A 523 7.48 28.40 -10.34
CA ILE A 523 7.60 29.24 -11.53
C ILE A 523 8.88 30.06 -11.37
N PRO A 524 9.88 29.91 -12.26
CA PRO A 524 11.03 30.80 -12.28
C PRO A 524 10.59 32.20 -12.69
N VAL A 525 10.97 33.19 -11.89
CA VAL A 525 10.69 34.61 -12.09
C VAL A 525 12.01 35.38 -12.16
N TRP A 526 12.18 36.19 -13.20
CA TRP A 526 13.32 37.08 -13.33
C TRP A 526 12.91 38.51 -12.97
N HIS A 527 13.76 39.21 -12.21
CA HIS A 527 13.63 40.62 -11.87
C HIS A 527 14.82 41.41 -12.46
N PRO A 528 14.86 41.62 -13.79
CA PRO A 528 16.00 42.21 -14.46
C PRO A 528 16.15 43.71 -14.18
N TRP A 529 17.38 44.16 -13.92
CA TRP A 529 17.74 45.58 -13.97
C TRP A 529 17.94 46.06 -15.42
N PRO A 530 17.79 47.36 -15.72
CA PRO A 530 18.04 47.91 -17.06
C PRO A 530 19.36 47.43 -17.69
N GLY A 531 19.30 46.87 -18.90
CA GLY A 531 20.41 46.27 -19.64
C GLY A 531 20.70 44.78 -19.37
N GLU A 532 20.08 44.14 -18.37
CA GLU A 532 20.26 42.70 -18.12
C GLU A 532 19.55 41.80 -19.14
N THR A 533 20.08 40.59 -19.32
CA THR A 533 19.56 39.61 -20.28
C THR A 533 19.52 38.19 -19.68
N ALA A 534 18.55 37.41 -20.13
CA ALA A 534 18.45 35.98 -19.85
C ALA A 534 18.15 35.22 -21.15
N THR A 535 18.84 34.10 -21.39
CA THR A 535 18.62 33.25 -22.55
C THR A 535 17.98 31.94 -22.11
N LEU A 536 16.85 31.61 -22.73
CA LEU A 536 16.10 30.37 -22.52
C LEU A 536 16.24 29.47 -23.75
N SER A 537 16.89 28.32 -23.59
CA SER A 537 17.04 27.34 -24.66
C SER A 537 16.12 26.15 -24.43
N PHE A 538 15.27 25.85 -25.40
CA PHE A 538 14.23 24.82 -25.36
C PHE A 538 14.61 23.63 -26.23
N SER A 539 14.45 22.43 -25.69
CA SER A 539 14.66 21.17 -26.42
C SER A 539 13.59 20.15 -26.04
N LYS A 540 13.20 19.27 -26.97
CA LYS A 540 12.32 18.15 -26.61
C LYS A 540 13.13 17.05 -25.92
N PRO A 541 12.67 16.47 -24.81
CA PRO A 541 13.29 15.29 -24.21
C PRO A 541 13.38 14.16 -25.26
N GLN A 542 14.53 13.51 -25.34
CA GLN A 542 14.68 12.34 -26.20
C GLN A 542 13.92 11.15 -25.61
N ALA A 543 13.05 10.53 -26.41
CA ALA A 543 12.30 9.36 -25.99
C ALA A 543 13.26 8.17 -25.80
N VAL A 544 13.18 7.53 -24.63
CA VAL A 544 13.85 6.25 -24.36
C VAL A 544 12.87 5.12 -24.69
N SER A 545 13.37 4.03 -25.27
CA SER A 545 12.55 2.83 -25.54
C SER A 545 12.08 2.19 -24.23
N GLY A 546 10.82 1.78 -24.16
CA GLY A 546 10.26 1.05 -23.02
C GLY A 546 8.80 0.64 -23.26
N ASP A 547 8.27 -0.15 -22.35
CA ASP A 547 6.94 -0.74 -22.51
C ASP A 547 5.83 0.32 -22.40
N THR A 548 4.92 0.28 -23.35
CA THR A 548 3.73 1.17 -23.45
C THR A 548 2.47 0.51 -22.88
N MET A 549 2.63 -0.68 -22.33
CA MET A 549 1.57 -1.45 -21.70
C MET A 549 2.11 -2.22 -20.51
N THR A 550 1.32 -2.24 -19.44
CA THR A 550 1.68 -2.89 -18.19
C THR A 550 0.49 -3.68 -17.65
N VAL A 551 0.70 -4.96 -17.35
CA VAL A 551 -0.32 -5.79 -16.69
C VAL A 551 -0.15 -5.67 -15.16
N LYS A 552 -1.09 -4.99 -14.52
CA LYS A 552 -1.05 -4.67 -13.08
C LYS A 552 -1.50 -5.81 -12.18
N ARG A 553 -2.40 -6.66 -12.69
CA ARG A 553 -2.98 -7.78 -11.94
C ARG A 553 -3.41 -8.89 -12.87
N VAL A 554 -3.22 -10.12 -12.42
CA VAL A 554 -3.59 -11.35 -13.15
C VAL A 554 -4.27 -12.31 -12.18
N ASP A 555 -5.58 -12.51 -12.31
CA ASP A 555 -6.28 -13.54 -11.55
C ASP A 555 -6.63 -14.71 -12.47
N HIS A 556 -5.98 -15.84 -12.24
CA HIS A 556 -6.09 -17.05 -13.03
C HIS A 556 -6.77 -18.15 -12.21
N THR A 557 -8.02 -18.48 -12.53
CA THR A 557 -8.80 -19.49 -11.82
C THR A 557 -9.03 -20.71 -12.71
N VAL A 558 -8.76 -21.90 -12.16
CA VAL A 558 -8.85 -23.18 -12.85
C VAL A 558 -9.72 -24.14 -12.05
N THR A 559 -10.79 -24.66 -12.66
CA THR A 559 -11.64 -25.70 -12.07
C THR A 559 -11.37 -27.03 -12.76
N LEU A 560 -10.85 -27.98 -12.00
CA LEU A 560 -10.52 -29.32 -12.50
C LEU A 560 -11.77 -30.21 -12.51
N GLY A 561 -12.31 -30.49 -13.69
CA GLY A 561 -13.34 -31.52 -13.88
C GLY A 561 -12.73 -32.87 -14.24
N PRO A 562 -13.52 -33.97 -14.17
CA PRO A 562 -13.04 -35.31 -14.52
C PRO A 562 -12.71 -35.48 -16.01
N ARG A 563 -13.37 -34.72 -16.89
CA ARG A 563 -13.24 -34.79 -18.36
C ARG A 563 -12.88 -33.47 -19.04
N GLN A 564 -13.13 -32.37 -18.36
CA GLN A 564 -12.94 -31.02 -18.88
C GLN A 564 -12.38 -30.15 -17.78
N ARG A 565 -11.63 -29.14 -18.17
CA ARG A 565 -11.17 -28.06 -17.30
C ARG A 565 -11.84 -26.78 -17.75
N GLU A 566 -12.32 -26.01 -16.78
CA GLU A 566 -12.76 -24.63 -17.00
C GLU A 566 -11.69 -23.69 -16.46
N THR A 567 -11.29 -22.72 -17.27
CA THR A 567 -10.31 -21.70 -16.90
C THR A 567 -10.89 -20.31 -17.12
N SER A 568 -10.69 -19.44 -16.15
CA SER A 568 -11.02 -18.02 -16.17
C SER A 568 -9.74 -17.21 -15.92
N LEU A 569 -9.52 -16.19 -16.72
CA LEU A 569 -8.40 -15.26 -16.61
C LEU A 569 -8.93 -13.84 -16.59
N GLU A 570 -8.69 -13.14 -15.49
CA GLU A 570 -8.97 -11.71 -15.33
C GLU A 570 -7.66 -10.93 -15.32
N LEU A 571 -7.59 -9.88 -16.14
CA LEU A 571 -6.42 -9.04 -16.31
C LEU A 571 -6.81 -7.57 -16.08
N GLU A 572 -6.05 -6.88 -15.24
CA GLU A 572 -6.10 -5.42 -15.14
C GLU A 572 -4.85 -4.85 -15.80
N LEU A 573 -5.03 -4.03 -16.83
CA LEU A 573 -3.96 -3.48 -17.65
C LEU A 573 -4.04 -1.96 -17.76
N GLU A 574 -2.88 -1.34 -17.94
CA GLU A 574 -2.68 0.08 -18.23
C GLU A 574 -1.94 0.19 -19.55
N CYS A 575 -2.47 0.96 -20.50
CA CYS A 575 -1.86 1.17 -21.82
C CYS A 575 -1.71 2.68 -22.08
N SER A 576 -0.59 3.12 -22.65
CA SER A 576 -0.47 4.49 -23.16
C SER A 576 -0.99 4.64 -24.59
N ILE A 577 -0.99 3.54 -25.36
CA ILE A 577 -1.41 3.52 -26.77
C ILE A 577 -2.36 2.33 -27.00
N GLY A 578 -3.36 2.53 -27.85
CA GLY A 578 -4.24 1.45 -28.29
C GLY A 578 -3.53 0.49 -29.25
N SER A 579 -3.62 -0.81 -28.98
CA SER A 579 -3.00 -1.87 -29.79
C SER A 579 -3.75 -3.19 -29.57
N ASP A 580 -3.32 -4.28 -30.22
CA ASP A 580 -3.88 -5.61 -29.98
C ASP A 580 -3.12 -6.32 -28.85
N PHE A 581 -3.82 -6.62 -27.76
CA PHE A 581 -3.32 -7.44 -26.65
C PHE A 581 -3.43 -8.92 -27.01
N ARG A 582 -2.28 -9.60 -27.08
CA ARG A 582 -2.19 -11.01 -27.49
C ARG A 582 -2.05 -11.92 -26.29
N VAL A 583 -3.03 -12.79 -26.05
CA VAL A 583 -2.94 -13.82 -25.00
C VAL A 583 -2.77 -15.18 -25.63
N ASP A 584 -1.66 -15.84 -25.36
CA ASP A 584 -1.40 -17.18 -25.86
C ASP A 584 -2.02 -18.23 -24.93
N ILE A 585 -2.96 -19.00 -25.48
CA ILE A 585 -3.70 -20.05 -24.77
C ILE A 585 -3.63 -21.33 -25.61
N SER A 586 -3.63 -22.50 -24.97
CA SER A 586 -3.61 -23.82 -25.63
C SER A 586 -4.49 -23.88 -26.89
N PRO A 587 -4.00 -24.40 -28.04
CA PRO A 587 -4.74 -24.45 -29.31
C PRO A 587 -6.08 -25.20 -29.19
N ASP A 588 -6.14 -26.21 -28.32
CA ASP A 588 -7.33 -27.06 -28.11
C ASP A 588 -8.36 -26.44 -27.17
N ALA A 589 -8.11 -25.24 -26.64
CA ALA A 589 -9.04 -24.54 -25.76
C ALA A 589 -10.22 -23.93 -26.54
N ALA A 590 -11.44 -24.26 -26.14
CA ALA A 590 -12.65 -23.64 -26.64
C ALA A 590 -12.98 -22.37 -25.81
N ILE A 591 -12.86 -21.19 -26.42
CA ILE A 591 -13.12 -19.91 -25.76
C ILE A 591 -14.63 -19.72 -25.63
N SER A 592 -15.11 -19.65 -24.39
CA SER A 592 -16.54 -19.51 -24.08
C SER A 592 -17.00 -18.05 -24.10
N SER A 593 -16.19 -17.12 -23.60
CA SER A 593 -16.52 -15.69 -23.59
C SER A 593 -15.26 -14.83 -23.42
N ILE A 594 -15.26 -13.66 -24.05
CA ILE A 594 -14.30 -12.58 -23.79
C ILE A 594 -15.10 -11.32 -23.45
N VAL A 595 -14.80 -10.72 -22.31
CA VAL A 595 -15.43 -9.49 -21.82
C VAL A 595 -14.35 -8.44 -21.63
N HIS A 596 -14.55 -7.26 -22.22
CA HIS A 596 -13.66 -6.11 -22.11
C HIS A 596 -14.46 -4.93 -21.52
N ASP A 597 -14.03 -4.44 -20.36
CA ASP A 597 -14.74 -3.41 -19.58
C ASP A 597 -16.25 -3.69 -19.44
N GLU A 598 -16.57 -4.90 -18.95
CA GLU A 598 -17.93 -5.41 -18.75
C GLU A 598 -18.76 -5.63 -20.03
N ARG A 599 -18.19 -5.38 -21.21
CA ARG A 599 -18.86 -5.59 -22.51
C ARG A 599 -18.33 -6.84 -23.21
N PRO A 600 -19.19 -7.77 -23.65
CA PRO A 600 -18.75 -8.93 -24.40
C PRO A 600 -18.24 -8.50 -25.78
N ILE A 601 -17.10 -9.05 -26.20
CA ILE A 601 -16.52 -8.84 -27.52
C ILE A 601 -16.42 -10.15 -28.30
N PRO A 602 -16.51 -10.13 -29.65
CA PRO A 602 -16.37 -11.34 -30.45
C PRO A 602 -14.95 -11.91 -30.32
N VAL A 603 -14.87 -13.24 -30.26
CA VAL A 603 -13.59 -13.96 -30.17
C VAL A 603 -12.84 -13.82 -31.48
N ARG A 604 -11.65 -13.21 -31.43
CA ARG A 604 -10.68 -13.20 -32.53
C ARG A 604 -9.47 -14.03 -32.13
N ARG A 605 -9.18 -15.07 -32.90
CA ARG A 605 -8.08 -16.00 -32.64
C ARG A 605 -7.20 -16.11 -33.88
N ASP A 606 -5.90 -16.05 -33.66
CA ASP A 606 -4.87 -16.29 -34.67
C ASP A 606 -3.93 -17.39 -34.16
N GLY A 607 -4.16 -18.63 -34.62
CA GLY A 607 -3.48 -19.81 -34.10
C GLY A 607 -3.65 -20.00 -32.59
N ARG A 608 -2.56 -19.85 -31.83
CA ARG A 608 -2.53 -19.97 -30.37
C ARG A 608 -2.94 -18.67 -29.65
N SER A 609 -2.89 -17.54 -30.33
CA SER A 609 -3.06 -16.22 -29.75
C SER A 609 -4.51 -15.75 -29.86
N VAL A 610 -5.05 -15.25 -28.74
CA VAL A 610 -6.32 -14.54 -28.70
C VAL A 610 -6.02 -13.04 -28.75
N LEU A 611 -6.62 -12.35 -29.73
CA LEU A 611 -6.40 -10.93 -29.97
C LEU A 611 -7.51 -10.11 -29.33
N ILE A 612 -7.17 -9.24 -28.39
CA ILE A 612 -8.10 -8.34 -27.71
C ILE A 612 -7.68 -6.89 -28.00
N PRO A 613 -8.52 -6.07 -28.66
CA PRO A 613 -8.19 -4.68 -28.93
C PRO A 613 -8.24 -3.86 -27.64
N VAL A 614 -7.10 -3.26 -27.26
CA VAL A 614 -6.98 -2.42 -26.06
C VAL A 614 -6.91 -0.93 -26.39
N ARG A 615 -7.33 -0.08 -25.46
CA ARG A 615 -7.37 1.38 -25.60
C ARG A 615 -6.39 2.06 -24.63
N PRO A 616 -5.97 3.32 -24.85
CA PRO A 616 -5.22 4.07 -23.85
C PRO A 616 -6.00 4.20 -22.53
N GLY A 617 -5.30 4.07 -21.40
CA GLY A 617 -5.83 4.10 -20.04
C GLY A 617 -5.91 2.73 -19.37
N GLN A 618 -6.60 2.70 -18.22
CA GLN A 618 -6.90 1.48 -17.46
C GLN A 618 -8.10 0.74 -18.04
N GLN A 619 -7.99 -0.58 -18.15
CA GLN A 619 -9.07 -1.43 -18.61
C GLN A 619 -8.98 -2.84 -18.01
N LYS A 620 -10.11 -3.54 -18.02
CA LYS A 620 -10.24 -4.90 -17.50
C LYS A 620 -10.62 -5.87 -18.60
N ILE A 621 -9.93 -6.99 -18.67
CA ILE A 621 -10.21 -8.07 -19.61
C ILE A 621 -10.51 -9.35 -18.81
N HIS A 622 -11.63 -9.99 -19.12
CA HIS A 622 -12.00 -11.28 -18.55
C HIS A 622 -12.23 -12.30 -19.68
N ILE A 623 -11.44 -13.37 -19.67
CA ILE A 623 -11.44 -14.44 -20.68
C ILE A 623 -11.84 -15.73 -19.97
N ARG A 624 -12.79 -16.48 -20.54
CA ARG A 624 -13.18 -17.81 -20.04
C ARG A 624 -13.12 -18.83 -21.15
N TRP A 625 -12.51 -19.98 -20.90
CA TRP A 625 -12.41 -21.07 -21.85
C TRP A 625 -12.49 -22.43 -21.17
N THR A 626 -12.75 -23.46 -21.98
CA THR A 626 -12.77 -24.86 -21.55
C THR A 626 -11.77 -25.68 -22.37
N SER A 627 -11.00 -26.55 -21.73
CA SER A 627 -10.15 -27.54 -22.40
C SER A 627 -10.63 -28.96 -22.11
N ASN A 628 -10.58 -29.84 -23.12
CA ASN A 628 -10.95 -31.25 -23.01
C ASN A 628 -9.78 -32.07 -22.45
N GLU A 629 -9.39 -31.80 -21.20
CA GLU A 629 -8.33 -32.51 -20.50
C GLU A 629 -8.90 -33.49 -19.46
N LEU A 630 -8.43 -34.74 -19.50
CA LEU A 630 -8.75 -35.74 -18.48
C LEU A 630 -7.97 -35.45 -17.19
N LEU A 631 -8.63 -35.62 -16.05
CA LEU A 631 -7.97 -35.49 -14.76
C LEU A 631 -7.07 -36.70 -14.48
N THR A 632 -5.75 -36.52 -14.62
CA THR A 632 -4.76 -37.56 -14.34
C THR A 632 -4.26 -37.49 -12.89
N THR A 633 -3.16 -38.15 -12.57
CA THR A 633 -2.53 -38.07 -11.24
C THR A 633 -1.86 -36.72 -10.98
N SER A 634 -1.47 -36.01 -12.04
CA SER A 634 -0.84 -34.69 -11.98
C SER A 634 -1.58 -33.72 -12.89
N ALA A 635 -2.14 -32.66 -12.32
CA ALA A 635 -2.84 -31.61 -13.05
C ALA A 635 -2.09 -30.29 -12.91
N THR A 636 -1.89 -29.58 -14.01
CA THR A 636 -1.26 -28.24 -14.01
C THR A 636 -2.33 -27.14 -14.05
N SER A 637 -2.00 -25.86 -13.94
CA SER A 637 -2.94 -24.76 -14.19
C SER A 637 -3.12 -24.44 -15.68
N GLY A 638 -2.26 -24.99 -16.54
CA GLY A 638 -2.15 -24.62 -17.95
C GLY A 638 -1.10 -23.54 -18.19
N GLU A 639 -0.51 -23.56 -19.38
CA GLU A 639 0.47 -22.58 -19.85
C GLU A 639 -0.28 -21.41 -20.51
N ILE A 640 0.02 -20.19 -20.07
CA ILE A 640 -0.52 -18.94 -20.61
C ILE A 640 0.65 -17.99 -20.75
N SER A 641 0.78 -17.34 -21.91
CA SER A 641 1.80 -16.31 -22.14
C SER A 641 1.15 -14.98 -22.48
N LEU A 642 1.71 -13.91 -21.93
CA LEU A 642 1.31 -12.52 -22.12
C LEU A 642 2.40 -11.79 -22.92
N PRO A 643 2.05 -10.70 -23.62
CA PRO A 643 3.00 -10.01 -24.49
C PRO A 643 3.98 -9.12 -23.72
N VAL A 644 3.71 -8.87 -22.43
CA VAL A 644 4.50 -8.03 -21.51
C VAL A 644 4.56 -8.67 -20.13
N GLU A 645 5.50 -8.21 -19.30
CA GLU A 645 5.58 -8.63 -17.90
C GLU A 645 4.34 -8.22 -17.08
N ALA A 646 4.06 -8.99 -16.03
CA ALA A 646 2.90 -8.79 -15.16
C ALA A 646 3.27 -8.74 -13.67
N SER A 647 2.49 -8.01 -12.87
CA SER A 647 2.54 -8.11 -11.41
C SER A 647 1.25 -8.65 -10.81
N ASN A 648 1.33 -8.99 -9.52
CA ASN A 648 0.19 -9.38 -8.68
C ASN A 648 -0.63 -10.51 -9.30
N SER A 649 0.02 -11.63 -9.59
CA SER A 649 -0.68 -12.79 -10.10
C SER A 649 -1.15 -13.69 -8.98
N THR A 650 -2.43 -14.03 -9.05
CA THR A 650 -3.09 -15.03 -8.23
C THR A 650 -3.47 -16.19 -9.11
N THR A 651 -3.05 -17.41 -8.75
CA THR A 651 -3.50 -18.64 -9.42
C THR A 651 -4.32 -19.45 -8.45
N VAL A 652 -5.59 -19.71 -8.76
CA VAL A 652 -6.49 -20.53 -7.95
C VAL A 652 -6.81 -21.82 -8.69
N VAL A 653 -6.62 -22.97 -8.04
CA VAL A 653 -7.00 -24.28 -8.58
C VAL A 653 -8.03 -24.93 -7.65
N HIS A 654 -9.22 -25.19 -8.19
CA HIS A 654 -10.27 -25.97 -7.54
C HIS A 654 -10.13 -27.45 -7.93
N VAL A 655 -9.89 -28.30 -6.94
CA VAL A 655 -9.74 -29.75 -7.10
C VAL A 655 -11.05 -30.44 -6.71
N PRO A 656 -11.57 -31.42 -7.45
CA PRO A 656 -12.83 -32.07 -7.09
C PRO A 656 -12.69 -32.92 -5.82
N GLU A 657 -13.77 -33.03 -5.04
CA GLU A 657 -13.78 -33.78 -3.77
C GLU A 657 -13.51 -35.29 -3.93
N SER A 658 -13.70 -35.83 -5.14
CA SER A 658 -13.37 -37.21 -5.48
C SER A 658 -11.86 -37.49 -5.50
N ARG A 659 -11.02 -36.46 -5.30
CA ARG A 659 -9.56 -36.56 -5.33
C ARG A 659 -8.94 -36.34 -3.96
N TRP A 660 -7.99 -37.22 -3.63
CA TRP A 660 -7.09 -37.07 -2.51
C TRP A 660 -5.80 -36.37 -2.97
N ILE A 661 -5.58 -35.14 -2.49
CA ILE A 661 -4.42 -34.30 -2.83
C ILE A 661 -3.20 -34.80 -2.05
N LEU A 662 -2.13 -35.17 -2.76
CA LEU A 662 -0.90 -35.67 -2.16
C LEU A 662 0.21 -34.63 -2.11
N TRP A 663 0.30 -33.78 -3.13
CA TRP A 663 1.36 -32.78 -3.24
C TRP A 663 0.91 -31.58 -4.06
N THR A 664 1.49 -30.43 -3.78
CA THR A 664 1.28 -29.18 -4.53
C THR A 664 2.62 -28.53 -4.81
N ASN A 665 2.83 -28.09 -6.04
CA ASN A 665 4.00 -27.35 -6.48
C ASN A 665 3.54 -26.10 -7.26
N GLY A 666 4.33 -25.04 -7.29
CA GLY A 666 3.94 -23.84 -8.03
C GLY A 666 4.67 -22.56 -7.60
N PRO A 667 4.05 -21.39 -7.88
CA PRO A 667 4.61 -20.08 -7.61
C PRO A 667 5.06 -19.83 -6.16
N LEU A 668 5.83 -18.75 -5.96
CA LEU A 668 6.60 -18.46 -4.74
C LEU A 668 5.78 -18.52 -3.43
N ARG A 669 4.52 -18.07 -3.44
CA ARG A 669 3.57 -18.31 -2.34
C ARG A 669 2.49 -19.26 -2.78
N GLY A 670 2.21 -20.29 -1.98
CA GLY A 670 1.23 -21.29 -2.34
C GLY A 670 0.79 -22.19 -1.20
N PRO A 671 -0.13 -23.15 -1.49
CA PRO A 671 -0.47 -24.24 -0.60
C PRO A 671 0.74 -25.08 -0.23
N ALA A 672 0.67 -25.65 0.97
CA ALA A 672 1.64 -26.57 1.52
C ALA A 672 0.92 -27.74 2.19
N VAL A 673 1.28 -28.95 1.78
CA VAL A 673 0.67 -30.20 2.25
C VAL A 673 1.40 -30.67 3.52
N ARG A 674 0.95 -30.20 4.69
CA ARG A 674 1.67 -30.43 5.97
C ARG A 674 1.58 -31.86 6.50
N PHE A 675 0.62 -32.66 6.02
CA PHE A 675 0.42 -34.03 6.46
C PHE A 675 1.71 -34.86 6.49
N TRP A 676 2.57 -34.74 5.47
CA TRP A 676 3.82 -35.51 5.39
C TRP A 676 4.80 -35.21 6.53
N ILE A 677 4.86 -33.95 6.98
CA ILE A 677 5.70 -33.55 8.12
C ILE A 677 5.12 -34.12 9.42
N ILE A 678 3.80 -34.02 9.57
CA ILE A 678 3.07 -34.59 10.72
C ILE A 678 3.29 -36.11 10.77
N LEU A 679 3.22 -36.79 9.63
CA LEU A 679 3.45 -38.22 9.50
C LEU A 679 4.87 -38.61 9.90
N VAL A 680 5.90 -37.93 9.37
CA VAL A 680 7.30 -38.20 9.75
C VAL A 680 7.50 -38.00 11.25
N LEU A 681 6.98 -36.91 11.81
CA LEU A 681 7.07 -36.65 13.25
C LEU A 681 6.34 -37.71 14.08
N ALA A 682 5.14 -38.11 13.67
CA ALA A 682 4.36 -39.17 14.31
C ALA A 682 5.10 -40.52 14.28
N VAL A 683 5.73 -40.86 13.16
CA VAL A 683 6.56 -42.08 13.02
C VAL A 683 7.77 -42.02 13.96
N LEU A 684 8.48 -40.89 14.04
CA LEU A 684 9.60 -40.72 14.96
C LEU A 684 9.16 -40.87 16.43
N ILE A 685 8.05 -40.25 16.80
CA ILE A 685 7.47 -40.38 18.14
C ILE A 685 7.08 -41.83 18.42
N ALA A 686 6.45 -42.52 17.46
CA ALA A 686 6.09 -43.94 17.58
C ALA A 686 7.30 -44.85 17.80
N ILE A 687 8.42 -44.62 17.09
CA ILE A 687 9.67 -45.37 17.28
C ILE A 687 10.26 -45.11 18.67
N VAL A 688 10.21 -43.87 19.16
CA VAL A 688 10.67 -43.50 20.51
C VAL A 688 9.79 -44.18 21.57
N LEU A 689 8.46 -44.11 21.43
CA LEU A 689 7.51 -44.75 22.33
C LEU A 689 7.74 -46.27 22.40
N GLY A 690 7.90 -46.92 21.24
CA GLY A 690 8.21 -48.35 21.13
C GLY A 690 9.61 -48.75 21.59
N SER A 691 10.46 -47.79 21.99
CA SER A 691 11.80 -48.07 22.53
C SER A 691 11.87 -48.02 24.06
N PHE A 692 10.78 -47.64 24.73
CA PHE A 692 10.69 -47.73 26.20
C PHE A 692 10.49 -49.18 26.64
N LYS A 693 11.18 -49.59 27.71
CA LYS A 693 11.06 -50.96 28.27
C LYS A 693 9.63 -51.30 28.75
N ILE A 694 8.86 -50.28 29.13
CA ILE A 694 7.48 -50.42 29.61
C ILE A 694 6.45 -50.28 28.47
N SER A 695 6.91 -50.14 27.22
CA SER A 695 6.03 -50.00 26.05
C SER A 695 5.22 -51.29 25.85
N PRO A 696 3.88 -51.22 25.77
CA PRO A 696 3.05 -52.40 25.57
C PRO A 696 3.03 -52.89 24.11
N LEU A 697 3.37 -52.02 23.16
CA LEU A 697 3.33 -52.32 21.72
C LEU A 697 4.73 -52.39 21.12
N ARG A 698 4.85 -53.17 20.02
CA ARG A 698 6.07 -53.19 19.19
C ARG A 698 6.18 -51.88 18.39
N ARG A 699 7.40 -51.57 17.93
CA ARG A 699 7.67 -50.35 17.12
C ARG A 699 6.75 -50.22 15.91
N PHE A 700 6.54 -51.30 15.15
CA PHE A 700 5.65 -51.28 13.98
C PHE A 700 4.17 -51.06 14.34
N GLU A 701 3.70 -51.63 15.45
CA GLU A 701 2.33 -51.44 15.93
C GLU A 701 2.11 -50.00 16.39
N TRP A 702 3.11 -49.39 17.04
CA TRP A 702 3.08 -47.96 17.36
C TRP A 702 3.04 -47.08 16.12
N VAL A 703 3.82 -47.42 15.08
CA VAL A 703 3.82 -46.68 13.81
C VAL A 703 2.45 -46.76 13.15
N LEU A 704 1.89 -47.97 13.06
CA LEU A 704 0.58 -48.17 12.43
C LEU A 704 -0.53 -47.47 13.22
N LEU A 705 -0.51 -47.55 14.55
CA LEU A 705 -1.42 -46.81 15.42
C LEU A 705 -1.28 -45.29 15.22
N ALA A 706 -0.05 -44.78 15.19
CA ALA A 706 0.23 -43.35 15.02
C ALA A 706 -0.33 -42.79 13.70
N ILE A 707 -0.29 -43.56 12.62
CA ILE A 707 -0.87 -43.18 11.33
C ILE A 707 -2.36 -42.87 11.48
N GLY A 708 -3.15 -43.73 12.11
CA GLY A 708 -4.58 -43.44 12.31
C GLY A 708 -4.85 -42.38 13.37
N LEU A 709 -4.00 -42.26 14.40
CA LEU A 709 -4.10 -41.18 15.39
C LEU A 709 -3.90 -39.77 14.77
N THR A 710 -3.30 -39.65 13.58
CA THR A 710 -3.21 -38.36 12.87
C THR A 710 -4.56 -37.79 12.46
N GLN A 711 -5.61 -38.62 12.39
CA GLN A 711 -6.95 -38.21 11.95
C GLN A 711 -7.76 -37.51 13.07
N VAL A 712 -7.25 -37.51 14.31
CA VAL A 712 -7.90 -36.87 15.47
C VAL A 712 -7.03 -35.79 16.08
N HIS A 713 -7.65 -34.96 16.91
CA HIS A 713 -6.94 -33.91 17.62
C HIS A 713 -5.82 -34.49 18.52
N LEU A 714 -4.71 -33.75 18.63
CA LEU A 714 -3.52 -34.19 19.37
C LEU A 714 -3.81 -34.61 20.82
N THR A 715 -4.77 -33.95 21.47
CA THR A 715 -5.22 -34.28 22.83
C THR A 715 -5.84 -35.67 22.91
N ALA A 716 -6.69 -36.04 21.97
CA ALA A 716 -7.29 -37.37 21.89
C ALA A 716 -6.24 -38.45 21.60
N ALA A 717 -5.28 -38.16 20.71
CA ALA A 717 -4.16 -39.05 20.47
C ALA A 717 -3.30 -39.28 21.74
N PHE A 718 -3.03 -38.22 22.51
CA PHE A 718 -2.31 -38.33 23.77
C PHE A 718 -3.05 -39.18 24.81
N VAL A 719 -4.39 -39.10 24.87
CA VAL A 719 -5.20 -39.93 25.77
C VAL A 719 -5.01 -41.42 25.47
N VAL A 720 -5.00 -41.81 24.18
CA VAL A 720 -4.77 -43.20 23.77
C VAL A 720 -3.36 -43.67 24.14
N VAL A 721 -2.35 -42.83 23.91
CA VAL A 721 -0.96 -43.13 24.32
C VAL A 721 -0.88 -43.28 25.84
N ALA A 722 -1.43 -42.32 26.60
CA ALA A 722 -1.43 -42.33 28.05
C ALA A 722 -2.14 -43.58 28.60
N TRP A 723 -3.29 -43.94 28.04
CA TRP A 723 -4.03 -45.15 28.38
C TRP A 723 -3.16 -46.42 28.31
N LEU A 724 -2.50 -46.64 27.17
CA LEU A 724 -1.61 -47.80 26.97
C LEU A 724 -0.49 -47.87 28.02
N PHE A 725 0.16 -46.74 28.32
CA PHE A 725 1.24 -46.69 29.32
C PHE A 725 0.73 -46.80 30.77
N VAL A 726 -0.44 -46.25 31.09
CA VAL A 726 -1.04 -46.34 32.43
C VAL A 726 -1.42 -47.78 32.75
N VAL A 727 -1.99 -48.50 31.78
CA VAL A 727 -2.32 -49.93 31.89
C VAL A 727 -1.05 -50.77 32.00
N ALA A 728 -0.03 -50.53 31.17
CA ALA A 728 1.25 -51.23 31.25
C ALA A 728 1.95 -51.05 32.61
N ARG A 729 1.95 -49.80 33.11
CA ARG A 729 2.51 -49.49 34.44
C ARG A 729 1.71 -50.13 35.56
N ARG A 730 0.40 -50.35 35.40
CA ARG A 730 -0.44 -50.96 36.45
C ARG A 730 -0.02 -52.40 36.74
N GLY A 731 0.20 -53.24 35.74
CA GLY A 731 0.62 -54.62 35.98
C GLY A 731 2.10 -54.76 36.36
N SER A 732 2.95 -53.76 36.08
CA SER A 732 4.33 -53.75 36.55
C SER A 732 4.54 -53.16 37.95
N THR A 733 3.48 -52.64 38.60
CA THR A 733 3.60 -52.04 39.95
C THR A 733 3.31 -53.11 41.00
N ASP A 734 4.21 -53.25 41.98
CA ASP A 734 3.99 -54.11 43.12
C ASP A 734 2.83 -53.58 43.99
N VAL A 735 1.85 -54.44 44.26
CA VAL A 735 0.52 -54.04 44.75
C VAL A 735 0.45 -54.08 46.28
N ASP A 736 1.39 -54.75 46.93
CA ASP A 736 1.28 -55.13 48.34
C ASP A 736 1.43 -53.92 49.29
N ASN A 737 2.12 -52.85 48.87
CA ASN A 737 2.40 -51.67 49.70
C ASN A 737 1.47 -50.45 49.47
N ILE A 738 0.41 -50.57 48.68
CA ILE A 738 -0.50 -49.44 48.36
C ILE A 738 -1.75 -49.45 49.23
N LYS A 739 -2.05 -48.30 49.89
CA LYS A 739 -3.28 -48.08 50.67
C LYS A 739 -4.55 -48.39 49.83
N PRO A 740 -5.58 -49.07 50.40
CA PRO A 740 -6.77 -49.50 49.66
C PRO A 740 -7.50 -48.39 48.87
N TRP A 741 -7.65 -47.19 49.44
CA TRP A 741 -8.34 -46.09 48.76
C TRP A 741 -7.60 -45.59 47.51
N ARG A 742 -6.26 -45.45 47.58
CA ARG A 742 -5.43 -45.02 46.44
C ARG A 742 -5.45 -46.05 45.32
N PHE A 743 -5.50 -47.33 45.70
CA PHE A 743 -5.64 -48.45 44.78
C PHE A 743 -6.98 -48.39 44.04
N ASN A 744 -8.10 -48.30 44.77
CA ASN A 744 -9.44 -48.26 44.18
C ASN A 744 -9.66 -46.99 43.32
N LEU A 745 -9.16 -45.83 43.75
CA LEU A 745 -9.22 -44.60 42.95
C LEU A 745 -8.46 -44.74 41.63
N ARG A 746 -7.28 -45.39 41.65
CA ARG A 746 -6.51 -45.68 40.44
C ARG A 746 -7.27 -46.65 39.51
N GLN A 747 -7.97 -47.65 40.05
CA GLN A 747 -8.79 -48.57 39.26
C GLN A 747 -9.96 -47.84 38.57
N ILE A 748 -10.68 -46.98 39.28
CA ILE A 748 -11.75 -46.14 38.70
C ILE A 748 -11.17 -45.26 37.57
N GLY A 749 -10.02 -44.63 37.82
CA GLY A 749 -9.34 -43.80 36.82
C GLY A 749 -8.97 -44.58 35.55
N ILE A 750 -8.49 -45.83 35.69
CA ILE A 750 -8.15 -46.70 34.54
C ILE A 750 -9.40 -47.08 33.75
N VAL A 751 -10.51 -47.42 34.42
CA VAL A 751 -11.79 -47.74 33.75
C VAL A 751 -12.29 -46.54 32.97
N PHE A 752 -12.33 -45.36 33.60
CA PHE A 752 -12.75 -44.11 32.94
C PHE A 752 -11.87 -43.78 31.73
N LEU A 753 -10.55 -43.89 31.88
CA LEU A 753 -9.58 -43.66 30.80
C LEU A 753 -9.75 -44.66 29.66
N THR A 754 -10.12 -45.91 29.96
CA THR A 754 -10.39 -46.96 28.97
C THR A 754 -11.65 -46.64 28.15
N VAL A 755 -12.73 -46.18 28.79
CA VAL A 755 -13.95 -45.76 28.09
C VAL A 755 -13.65 -44.60 27.14
N ILE A 756 -12.88 -43.60 27.58
CA ILE A 756 -12.49 -42.47 26.72
C ILE A 756 -11.63 -42.97 25.55
N ALA A 757 -10.63 -43.81 25.79
CA ALA A 757 -9.77 -44.33 24.74
C ALA A 757 -10.55 -45.14 23.69
N LEU A 758 -11.51 -45.96 24.11
CA LEU A 758 -12.41 -46.70 23.22
C LEU A 758 -13.30 -45.75 22.41
N GLY A 759 -13.85 -44.70 23.03
CA GLY A 759 -14.61 -43.66 22.33
C GLY A 759 -13.77 -42.95 21.27
N VAL A 760 -12.51 -42.65 21.56
CA VAL A 760 -11.57 -42.07 20.58
C VAL A 760 -11.36 -43.02 19.40
N PHE A 761 -11.21 -44.33 19.59
CA PHE A 761 -11.08 -45.28 18.49
C PHE A 761 -12.31 -45.32 17.57
N VAL A 762 -13.52 -45.27 18.13
CA VAL A 762 -14.75 -45.20 17.33
C VAL A 762 -14.76 -43.95 16.45
N VAL A 763 -14.39 -42.80 17.03
CA VAL A 763 -14.30 -41.53 16.29
C VAL A 763 -13.25 -41.60 15.18
N ILE A 764 -12.07 -42.18 15.45
CA ILE A 764 -10.99 -42.32 14.44
C ILE A 764 -11.47 -43.16 13.26
N VAL A 765 -12.12 -44.31 13.50
CA VAL A 765 -12.60 -45.19 12.43
C VAL A 765 -13.70 -44.51 11.61
N GLY A 766 -14.65 -43.84 12.28
CA GLY A 766 -15.72 -43.09 11.60
C GLY A 766 -15.17 -41.95 10.73
N ALA A 767 -14.26 -41.14 11.28
CA ALA A 767 -13.61 -40.06 10.56
C ALA A 767 -12.79 -40.57 9.37
N GLY A 768 -12.10 -41.72 9.52
CA GLY A 768 -11.25 -42.30 8.49
C GLY A 768 -12.00 -42.93 7.30
N LEU A 769 -13.15 -43.58 7.54
CA LEU A 769 -13.89 -44.29 6.49
C LEU A 769 -14.92 -43.41 5.77
N LEU A 770 -15.60 -42.53 6.52
CA LEU A 770 -16.69 -41.69 6.00
C LEU A 770 -16.24 -40.25 5.75
N GLY A 771 -15.12 -39.81 6.34
CA GLY A 771 -14.60 -38.46 6.18
C GLY A 771 -13.74 -38.26 4.92
N ASN A 772 -13.46 -36.99 4.64
CA ASN A 772 -12.50 -36.59 3.62
C ASN A 772 -11.10 -36.55 4.23
N PRO A 773 -10.06 -37.03 3.52
CA PRO A 773 -8.69 -37.04 4.03
C PRO A 773 -8.21 -35.61 4.31
N ASP A 774 -7.91 -35.30 5.57
CA ASP A 774 -7.32 -34.01 5.93
C ASP A 774 -5.81 -34.05 5.71
N MET A 775 -5.39 -33.37 4.65
CA MET A 775 -3.97 -33.24 4.30
C MET A 775 -3.30 -32.03 4.94
N PHE A 776 -4.01 -31.35 5.85
CA PHE A 776 -3.57 -30.16 6.58
C PHE A 776 -3.03 -29.08 5.63
N ILE A 777 -3.71 -28.90 4.50
CA ILE A 777 -3.35 -27.94 3.46
C ILE A 777 -3.57 -26.53 4.01
N VAL A 778 -2.50 -25.74 4.04
CA VAL A 778 -2.49 -24.35 4.47
C VAL A 778 -1.54 -23.54 3.59
N GLY A 779 -1.54 -22.21 3.76
CA GLY A 779 -0.66 -21.31 3.02
C GLY A 779 -1.43 -20.50 1.98
N ASN A 780 -1.19 -19.18 1.95
CA ASN A 780 -1.86 -18.24 1.06
C ASN A 780 -3.40 -18.40 0.99
N ARG A 781 -4.06 -18.63 2.15
CA ARG A 781 -5.50 -18.89 2.29
C ARG A 781 -6.01 -20.15 1.56
N SER A 782 -5.12 -21.10 1.24
CA SER A 782 -5.50 -22.41 0.71
C SER A 782 -6.10 -23.28 1.80
N TYR A 783 -7.08 -24.11 1.45
CA TYR A 783 -7.71 -25.10 2.33
C TYR A 783 -8.33 -26.22 1.51
N ARG A 784 -8.16 -27.48 1.95
CA ARG A 784 -8.75 -28.68 1.32
C ARG A 784 -8.60 -28.68 -0.21
N HIS A 785 -9.69 -28.41 -0.92
CA HIS A 785 -9.83 -28.46 -2.38
C HIS A 785 -9.63 -27.09 -3.06
N TYR A 786 -9.45 -26.02 -2.28
CA TYR A 786 -9.16 -24.66 -2.73
C TYR A 786 -7.67 -24.38 -2.56
N LEU A 787 -6.95 -24.30 -3.69
CA LEU A 787 -5.51 -24.12 -3.72
C LEU A 787 -5.18 -22.78 -4.34
N ASN A 788 -4.51 -21.91 -3.60
CA ASN A 788 -4.27 -20.53 -4.00
C ASN A 788 -2.78 -20.20 -3.97
N TRP A 789 -2.23 -19.79 -5.10
CA TRP A 789 -0.86 -19.32 -5.25
C TRP A 789 -0.82 -17.83 -5.57
N PHE A 790 0.26 -17.18 -5.17
CA PHE A 790 0.51 -15.77 -5.45
C PHE A 790 1.97 -15.54 -5.85
N GLN A 791 2.16 -14.72 -6.88
CA GLN A 791 3.47 -14.27 -7.32
C GLN A 791 3.47 -12.75 -7.60
N PRO A 792 4.40 -11.99 -6.98
CA PRO A 792 4.39 -10.53 -7.05
C PRO A 792 4.83 -9.97 -8.40
N ARG A 793 5.80 -10.63 -9.06
CA ARG A 793 6.30 -10.27 -10.39
C ARG A 793 6.48 -11.52 -11.24
N ILE A 794 6.08 -11.44 -12.49
CA ILE A 794 6.16 -12.50 -13.48
C ILE A 794 6.70 -11.89 -14.77
N GLY A 795 7.47 -12.68 -15.51
CA GLY A 795 7.80 -12.35 -16.90
C GLY A 795 6.56 -12.46 -17.81
N THR A 796 6.79 -12.82 -19.06
CA THR A 796 5.72 -13.02 -20.05
C THR A 796 4.90 -14.29 -19.80
N ASP A 797 5.54 -15.36 -19.30
CA ASP A 797 4.88 -16.63 -19.06
C ASP A 797 4.31 -16.70 -17.63
N LEU A 798 3.00 -16.98 -17.52
CA LEU A 798 2.37 -17.16 -16.22
C LEU A 798 2.96 -18.38 -15.49
N PRO A 799 3.14 -18.29 -14.16
CA PRO A 799 3.70 -19.39 -13.40
C PRO A 799 2.70 -20.54 -13.32
N VAL A 800 3.17 -21.73 -13.67
CA VAL A 800 2.34 -22.93 -13.70
C VAL A 800 2.26 -23.56 -12.30
N ALA A 801 1.04 -23.70 -11.78
CA ALA A 801 0.77 -24.46 -10.56
C ALA A 801 0.51 -25.93 -10.90
N THR A 802 1.03 -26.85 -10.09
CA THR A 802 0.87 -28.30 -10.29
C THR A 802 0.32 -28.95 -9.02
N VAL A 803 -0.68 -29.80 -9.20
CA VAL A 803 -1.34 -30.56 -8.14
C VAL A 803 -1.21 -32.04 -8.44
N VAL A 804 -0.64 -32.79 -7.50
CA VAL A 804 -0.60 -34.26 -7.56
C VAL A 804 -1.73 -34.79 -6.70
N SER A 805 -2.67 -35.51 -7.31
CA SER A 805 -3.83 -36.06 -6.63
C SER A 805 -4.26 -37.41 -7.21
N ILE A 806 -4.74 -38.31 -6.36
CA ILE A 806 -5.25 -39.63 -6.77
C ILE A 806 -6.72 -39.77 -6.40
N SER A 807 -7.37 -40.85 -6.82
CA SER A 807 -8.75 -41.14 -6.41
C SER A 807 -8.87 -41.28 -4.89
N VAL A 808 -9.90 -40.69 -4.28
CA VAL A 808 -10.18 -40.80 -2.84
C VAL A 808 -10.38 -42.25 -2.37
N TRP A 809 -10.72 -43.17 -3.29
CA TRP A 809 -10.87 -44.59 -2.99
C TRP A 809 -9.59 -45.25 -2.46
N TYR A 810 -8.41 -44.79 -2.89
CA TYR A 810 -7.13 -45.30 -2.36
C TYR A 810 -7.00 -45.01 -0.86
N TYR A 811 -7.40 -43.81 -0.42
CA TYR A 811 -7.44 -43.45 0.99
C TYR A 811 -8.44 -44.32 1.76
N ARG A 812 -9.67 -44.46 1.24
CA ARG A 812 -10.72 -45.27 1.89
C ARG A 812 -10.31 -46.74 2.06
N LEU A 813 -9.68 -47.32 1.04
CA LEU A 813 -9.17 -48.69 1.08
C LEU A 813 -8.02 -48.84 2.07
N LEU A 814 -7.10 -47.87 2.15
CA LEU A 814 -6.03 -47.86 3.15
C LEU A 814 -6.59 -47.76 4.58
N MET A 815 -7.58 -46.88 4.79
CA MET A 815 -8.25 -46.73 6.08
C MET A 815 -9.08 -47.97 6.45
N LEU A 816 -9.65 -48.68 5.48
CA LEU A 816 -10.34 -49.95 5.72
C LEU A 816 -9.37 -51.02 6.22
N PHE A 817 -8.23 -51.22 5.55
CA PHE A 817 -7.21 -52.15 6.02
C PHE A 817 -6.68 -51.78 7.41
N TRP A 818 -6.48 -50.49 7.65
CA TRP A 818 -6.06 -49.99 8.95
C TRP A 818 -7.11 -50.25 10.05
N ALA A 819 -8.39 -50.01 9.77
CA ALA A 819 -9.47 -50.25 10.73
C ALA A 819 -9.63 -51.74 11.06
N LEU A 820 -9.49 -52.63 10.07
CA LEU A 820 -9.50 -54.09 10.30
C LEU A 820 -8.33 -54.52 11.18
N TRP A 821 -7.13 -53.99 10.94
CA TRP A 821 -5.97 -54.24 11.80
C TRP A 821 -6.18 -53.71 13.22
N LEU A 822 -6.74 -52.50 13.36
CA LEU A 822 -7.04 -51.91 14.67
C LEU A 822 -8.04 -52.77 15.43
N ALA A 823 -9.11 -53.23 14.79
CA ALA A 823 -10.13 -54.07 15.43
C ALA A 823 -9.52 -55.39 15.95
N ALA A 824 -8.70 -56.06 15.15
CA ALA A 824 -8.00 -57.28 15.57
C ALA A 824 -7.00 -57.00 16.71
N SER A 825 -6.29 -55.88 16.64
CA SER A 825 -5.31 -55.48 17.67
C SER A 825 -6.00 -55.10 18.99
N LEU A 826 -7.14 -54.42 18.93
CA LEU A 826 -7.89 -53.95 20.09
C LEU A 826 -8.39 -55.13 20.94
N ILE A 827 -8.86 -56.21 20.33
CA ILE A 827 -9.26 -57.43 21.04
C ILE A 827 -8.09 -57.99 21.87
N ARG A 828 -6.90 -58.07 21.24
CA ARG A 828 -5.68 -58.51 21.92
C ARG A 828 -5.26 -57.56 23.04
N TRP A 829 -5.35 -56.25 22.82
CA TRP A 829 -5.01 -55.23 23.82
C TRP A 829 -5.99 -55.20 24.99
N LEU A 830 -7.28 -55.46 24.77
CA LEU A 830 -8.29 -55.56 25.83
C LEU A 830 -8.05 -56.77 26.71
N LYS A 831 -7.74 -57.95 26.11
CA LYS A 831 -7.37 -59.15 26.87
C LYS A 831 -6.13 -58.91 27.73
N TRP A 832 -5.07 -58.38 27.12
CA TRP A 832 -3.84 -58.00 27.84
C TRP A 832 -4.10 -56.94 28.92
N GLY A 833 -4.91 -55.93 28.61
CA GLY A 833 -5.25 -54.86 29.55
C GLY A 833 -6.00 -55.38 30.77
N TRP A 834 -6.87 -56.38 30.59
CA TRP A 834 -7.56 -57.07 31.69
C TRP A 834 -6.60 -57.86 32.58
N GLU A 835 -5.63 -58.57 32.00
CA GLU A 835 -4.57 -59.25 32.75
C GLU A 835 -3.75 -58.25 33.59
N GLN A 836 -3.37 -57.10 33.02
CA GLN A 836 -2.64 -56.05 33.76
C GLN A 836 -3.50 -55.38 34.85
N PHE A 837 -4.79 -55.18 34.59
CA PHE A 837 -5.74 -54.56 35.53
C PHE A 837 -6.01 -55.46 36.75
N SER A 838 -6.10 -56.78 36.52
CA SER A 838 -6.38 -57.80 37.53
C SER A 838 -5.15 -58.27 38.33
N HIS A 839 -3.94 -57.91 37.89
CA HIS A 839 -2.69 -58.26 38.57
C HIS A 839 -2.65 -57.76 40.03
N GLY A 840 -2.58 -58.70 40.99
CA GLY A 840 -2.61 -58.39 42.44
C GLY A 840 -3.99 -58.05 43.00
N GLY A 841 -5.07 -58.41 42.30
CA GLY A 841 -6.47 -58.20 42.70
C GLY A 841 -7.16 -57.04 41.99
N THR A 842 -8.50 -57.10 41.89
CA THR A 842 -9.30 -56.09 41.18
C THR A 842 -9.70 -54.92 42.09
N TRP A 843 -10.16 -55.20 43.31
CA TRP A 843 -10.58 -54.21 44.31
C TRP A 843 -10.05 -54.57 45.70
N LYS A 844 -9.54 -53.59 46.46
CA LYS A 844 -9.13 -53.80 47.86
C LYS A 844 -10.26 -53.40 48.81
N ARG A 845 -10.60 -54.29 49.74
CA ARG A 845 -11.54 -53.99 50.84
C ARG A 845 -10.87 -53.07 51.86
N PHE A 846 -11.60 -52.08 52.36
CA PHE A 846 -11.18 -51.33 53.53
C PHE A 846 -11.23 -52.28 54.73
N LYS A 847 -10.08 -52.53 55.39
CA LYS A 847 -10.10 -53.21 56.69
C LYS A 847 -10.78 -52.27 57.69
N PRO A 848 -11.89 -52.67 58.34
CA PRO A 848 -12.44 -51.89 59.44
C PRO A 848 -11.41 -51.84 60.57
N VAL A 849 -11.25 -50.67 61.19
CA VAL A 849 -10.49 -50.54 62.44
C VAL A 849 -11.29 -51.28 63.50
N ILE A 850 -10.83 -52.45 63.91
CA ILE A 850 -11.34 -53.11 65.12
C ILE A 850 -10.75 -52.31 66.28
N ILE A 851 -11.58 -51.53 66.97
CA ILE A 851 -11.25 -51.00 68.29
C ILE A 851 -11.40 -52.19 69.23
N GLU A 852 -10.29 -52.79 69.67
CA GLU A 852 -10.30 -53.72 70.80
C GLU A 852 -10.76 -52.93 72.03
N ALA A 853 -11.99 -53.21 72.48
CA ALA A 853 -12.48 -52.73 73.76
C ALA A 853 -11.69 -53.45 74.87
N ALA A 854 -10.88 -52.69 75.60
CA ALA A 854 -10.22 -53.17 76.81
C ALA A 854 -11.28 -53.64 77.82
N ALA A 855 -11.25 -54.94 78.14
CA ALA A 855 -12.05 -55.54 79.18
C ALA A 855 -11.63 -54.97 80.55
N VAL A 856 -12.52 -54.21 81.19
CA VAL A 856 -12.42 -53.85 82.61
C VAL A 856 -13.07 -54.96 83.41
N ALA A 857 -12.29 -55.54 84.31
CA ALA A 857 -12.68 -56.56 85.26
C ALA A 857 -13.77 -56.08 86.23
N ALA A 858 -14.71 -56.96 86.53
CA ALA A 858 -15.56 -56.87 87.72
C ALA A 858 -15.47 -58.23 88.44
N GLU A 859 -14.85 -58.23 89.62
CA GLU A 859 -14.92 -59.31 90.61
C GLU A 859 -16.32 -59.38 91.23
N PRO A 860 -16.79 -60.57 91.65
CA PRO A 860 -18.06 -60.73 92.35
C PRO A 860 -17.86 -60.63 93.87
N ASN A 861 -18.72 -59.89 94.55
CA ASN A 861 -18.91 -60.01 96.00
C ASN A 861 -19.72 -61.27 96.30
N ALA A 862 -19.08 -62.30 96.84
CA ALA A 862 -19.39 -63.01 98.09
C ALA A 862 -18.43 -64.18 98.29
#